data_AF-A0A0H2SFI4-F1
#
_entry.id   AF-A0A0H2SFI4-F1
#
_cell.length_a   1.000
_cell.length_b   1.000
_cell.length_c   1.000
_cell.angle_alpha   90.00
_cell.angle_beta   90.00
_cell.angle_gamma   90.00
#
_symmetry.space_group_name_H-M   'P 1'
#
loop_
_entity.id
_entity.type
_entity.pdbx_description
1 polymer ?
#
loop_
_entity_poly.entity_id
_entity_poly.type
_entity_poly.pdbx_seq_one_letter_code
_entity_poly.pdbx_strand_id
1 'polypeptide(L)'
;MSQQSLTESDNSQGSLTDARFPLTPEQRSQSRSESYEFDDLTYDLADYFLSFKQMGRRFGEWASVAEDLPQVTEFLDLLYMFVSSISNGLFTVSDEEKYLFCLECLWNPEFLSDLLGFRSAHVGTRSVDSEYQHWPIITKIFAILGMLEKVVVSSVGCARSFSEELPSSLRERQQEDMVRVAAQLPDRLHRFPDVLSSKHSSPAAKRIALSILFGLYVVEFAGNRFCDLKIDPLHFLECLQFLIRDTDPDAPCTVLARDDQGTNIQYAMIWALYSTVQCKIEREGGGTSAFQPHTQSILLSMLKCIFANVSPLDSGVSLYIESPDTAQLIVLHWGNCVPFAWSKWGDARILDFDLITNLTANWLCHLDQQLLQDFCASSFQDGDSIAAASLRRLGEFSDLNHRAAIAAISRQVKLLTDLQCQAHDTEMWLMHISRCTHIIKSFMNAHPGAVDRMTLVEDFVMILFTLDDSEKQLPVKGEILDILCSMNKQDLGNALARCRSNPKKRLEMKIEAKVGLSLRNLQARNRPGCEKENTGLTPCSLVDLLALLNLICLICSTGSTICLTASVISLLSTVISVLESGALPFACCLYAVDLRAAMLSCLASFETLHRNSGDAGQSSNARSLHKLWDDSSAFALALDANAWSHVPLSSAFATYVISNPSPLVKDRLLCIEVWNYLRDTLLLTLPQANKTGDHTSNECLKNVCKGLKNILVKQADDSAARYIRASPMMLNLLDTLRSAVGRRGEGNEGHAYADLIVACEELLGVLDKNTQDTIP
;
A
#
# COMPACT_ATOMS: atom_id res chain seq x y z
N MET A 1 22.22 16.72 65.34
CA MET A 1 20.96 16.12 65.80
C MET A 1 20.29 15.49 64.59
N SER A 2 20.49 14.18 64.50
CA SER A 2 19.79 13.13 63.76
C SER A 2 18.73 13.50 62.69
N GLN A 3 19.09 13.29 61.43
CA GLN A 3 18.21 12.69 60.43
C GLN A 3 18.90 11.40 59.94
N GLN A 4 18.22 10.27 60.13
CA GLN A 4 18.67 8.94 59.74
C GLN A 4 18.29 8.64 58.30
N SER A 5 19.30 8.19 57.56
CA SER A 5 19.26 7.46 56.31
C SER A 5 18.50 6.13 56.44
N LEU A 6 17.65 5.81 55.47
CA LEU A 6 17.24 4.45 55.17
C LEU A 6 17.51 4.17 53.69
N THR A 7 18.59 3.45 53.48
CA THR A 7 18.92 2.64 52.31
C THR A 7 18.21 1.30 52.45
N GLU A 8 17.42 0.89 51.47
CA GLU A 8 17.09 -0.52 51.23
C GLU A 8 16.99 -0.75 49.72
N SER A 9 18.04 -1.36 49.20
CA SER A 9 18.05 -2.16 47.99
C SER A 9 17.50 -3.54 48.34
N ASP A 10 16.54 -4.06 47.57
CA ASP A 10 16.62 -5.47 47.19
C ASP A 10 15.82 -5.80 45.93
N ASN A 11 16.50 -6.54 45.07
CA ASN A 11 16.10 -6.99 43.75
C ASN A 11 14.92 -7.98 43.82
N SER A 12 13.88 -7.72 43.04
CA SER A 12 13.00 -8.78 42.51
C SER A 12 12.54 -8.43 41.09
N GLN A 13 13.46 -8.55 40.12
CA GLN A 13 13.08 -8.74 38.72
C GLN A 13 12.55 -10.17 38.56
N GLY A 14 11.24 -10.33 38.76
CA GLY A 14 10.49 -11.51 38.31
C GLY A 14 10.22 -11.38 36.81
N SER A 15 11.19 -11.80 35.99
CA SER A 15 10.99 -12.06 34.56
C SER A 15 10.10 -13.29 34.40
N LEU A 16 8.79 -13.10 34.23
CA LEU A 16 7.88 -14.11 33.67
C LEU A 16 8.17 -14.23 32.18
N THR A 17 9.24 -14.96 31.84
CA THR A 17 9.37 -15.57 30.52
C THR A 17 8.35 -16.70 30.45
N ASP A 18 7.44 -16.61 29.48
CA ASP A 18 6.52 -17.68 29.07
C ASP A 18 7.24 -19.03 29.04
N ALA A 19 6.98 -19.85 30.06
CA ALA A 19 7.34 -21.24 30.05
C ALA A 19 6.41 -21.95 29.06
N ARG A 20 6.80 -21.96 27.78
CA ARG A 20 6.24 -22.90 26.80
C ARG A 20 6.54 -24.31 27.29
N PHE A 21 5.55 -24.96 27.89
CA PHE A 21 5.63 -26.38 28.16
C PHE A 21 5.71 -27.13 26.82
N PRO A 22 6.78 -27.88 26.54
CA PRO A 22 6.80 -28.72 25.35
C PRO A 22 5.73 -29.80 25.52
N LEU A 23 4.78 -29.87 24.57
CA LEU A 23 3.81 -30.96 24.47
C LEU A 23 4.51 -32.31 24.64
N THR A 24 3.93 -33.19 25.47
CA THR A 24 4.46 -34.53 25.67
C THR A 24 4.43 -35.33 24.35
N PRO A 25 5.27 -36.35 24.17
CA PRO A 25 5.25 -37.19 22.97
C PRO A 25 3.88 -37.83 22.67
N GLU A 26 3.08 -38.09 23.71
CA GLU A 26 1.69 -38.57 23.61
C GLU A 26 0.74 -37.48 23.09
N GLN A 27 0.84 -36.25 23.59
CA GLN A 27 0.07 -35.12 23.05
C GLN A 27 0.46 -34.78 21.60
N ARG A 28 1.74 -34.95 21.22
CA ARG A 28 2.22 -34.77 19.83
C ARG A 28 1.80 -35.89 18.89
N SER A 29 1.48 -37.08 19.40
CA SER A 29 1.00 -38.20 18.59
C SER A 29 -0.53 -38.15 18.43
N GLN A 30 -1.28 -37.75 19.46
CA GLN A 30 -2.72 -37.45 19.35
C GLN A 30 -2.98 -36.24 18.44
N SER A 31 -2.24 -35.14 18.58
CA SER A 31 -2.39 -33.98 17.69
C SER A 31 -2.03 -34.29 16.24
N ARG A 32 -1.20 -35.31 15.99
CA ARG A 32 -0.84 -35.76 14.63
C ARG A 32 -1.86 -36.72 14.04
N SER A 33 -2.55 -37.56 14.82
CA SER A 33 -3.63 -38.40 14.27
C SER A 33 -4.87 -37.57 13.95
N GLU A 34 -5.18 -36.58 14.80
CA GLU A 34 -6.32 -35.68 14.58
C GLU A 34 -6.12 -34.78 13.35
N SER A 35 -4.89 -34.35 13.04
CA SER A 35 -4.65 -33.49 11.86
C SER A 35 -4.89 -34.20 10.53
N TYR A 36 -4.62 -35.52 10.42
CA TYR A 36 -4.87 -36.28 9.19
C TYR A 36 -6.38 -36.48 8.93
N GLU A 37 -7.22 -36.57 9.97
CA GLU A 37 -8.68 -36.72 9.81
C GLU A 37 -9.35 -35.43 9.29
N PHE A 38 -8.76 -34.25 9.52
CA PHE A 38 -9.34 -32.98 9.07
C PHE A 38 -9.08 -32.63 7.61
N ASP A 39 -7.94 -33.08 7.07
CA ASP A 39 -7.61 -32.92 5.65
C ASP A 39 -8.63 -33.69 4.81
N ASP A 40 -8.87 -34.95 5.16
CA ASP A 40 -9.89 -35.80 4.52
C ASP A 40 -11.29 -35.16 4.62
N LEU A 41 -11.68 -34.64 5.78
CA LEU A 41 -12.97 -33.94 5.97
C LEU A 41 -13.14 -32.73 5.04
N THR A 42 -12.09 -31.92 4.87
CA THR A 42 -12.14 -30.72 4.02
C THR A 42 -12.19 -31.10 2.54
N TYR A 43 -11.48 -32.15 2.16
CA TYR A 43 -11.49 -32.69 0.79
C TYR A 43 -12.86 -33.25 0.44
N ASP A 44 -13.42 -34.10 1.30
CA ASP A 44 -14.74 -34.68 1.10
C ASP A 44 -15.81 -33.59 0.99
N LEU A 45 -15.79 -32.61 1.90
CA LEU A 45 -16.76 -31.51 1.88
C LEU A 45 -16.61 -30.64 0.62
N ALA A 46 -15.38 -30.35 0.18
CA ALA A 46 -15.13 -29.62 -1.06
C ALA A 46 -15.66 -30.38 -2.28
N ASP A 47 -15.45 -31.70 -2.34
CA ASP A 47 -15.97 -32.55 -3.41
C ASP A 47 -17.51 -32.61 -3.41
N TYR A 48 -18.13 -32.62 -2.23
CA TYR A 48 -19.59 -32.48 -2.09
C TYR A 48 -20.09 -31.12 -2.58
N PHE A 49 -19.43 -30.01 -2.22
CA PHE A 49 -19.80 -28.68 -2.72
C PHE A 49 -19.59 -28.53 -4.24
N LEU A 50 -18.51 -29.11 -4.79
CA LEU A 50 -18.27 -29.14 -6.23
C LEU A 50 -19.32 -29.98 -6.96
N SER A 51 -19.66 -31.14 -6.42
CA SER A 51 -20.72 -32.00 -6.93
C SER A 51 -22.08 -31.30 -6.90
N PHE A 52 -22.37 -30.59 -5.80
CA PHE A 52 -23.57 -29.78 -5.64
C PHE A 52 -23.65 -28.68 -6.72
N LYS A 53 -22.56 -27.95 -6.92
CA LYS A 53 -22.45 -26.89 -7.94
C LYS A 53 -22.57 -27.44 -9.36
N GLN A 54 -21.96 -28.58 -9.66
CA GLN A 54 -22.00 -29.24 -10.97
C GLN A 54 -23.39 -29.81 -11.31
N MET A 55 -24.11 -30.30 -10.31
CA MET A 55 -25.45 -30.86 -10.52
C MET A 55 -26.51 -29.80 -10.78
N GLY A 56 -26.26 -28.53 -10.46
CA GLY A 56 -27.18 -27.42 -10.73
C GLY A 56 -28.55 -27.57 -10.06
N ARG A 57 -28.69 -28.51 -9.12
CA ARG A 57 -29.92 -28.79 -8.37
C ARG A 57 -29.91 -27.97 -7.10
N ARG A 58 -31.06 -27.42 -6.72
CA ARG A 58 -31.20 -26.76 -5.41
C ARG A 58 -31.20 -27.81 -4.30
N PHE A 59 -30.65 -27.50 -3.14
CA PHE A 59 -30.60 -28.44 -2.01
C PHE A 59 -32.02 -28.82 -1.55
N GLY A 60 -33.00 -27.93 -1.73
CA GLY A 60 -34.41 -28.22 -1.53
C GLY A 60 -35.00 -29.27 -2.49
N GLU A 61 -34.44 -29.46 -3.70
CA GLU A 61 -34.89 -30.47 -4.65
C GLU A 61 -34.40 -31.87 -4.26
N TRP A 62 -33.15 -32.00 -3.80
CA TRP A 62 -32.61 -33.24 -3.25
C TRP A 62 -33.41 -33.74 -2.05
N ALA A 63 -33.70 -32.83 -1.13
CA ALA A 63 -34.46 -33.12 0.07
C ALA A 63 -35.89 -33.63 -0.17
N SER A 64 -36.49 -33.22 -1.30
CA SER A 64 -37.86 -33.57 -1.63
C SER A 64 -38.01 -35.02 -2.14
N VAL A 65 -36.90 -35.66 -2.54
CA VAL A 65 -36.88 -37.04 -3.02
C VAL A 65 -36.46 -37.94 -1.86
N ALA A 66 -37.39 -38.78 -1.38
CA ALA A 66 -37.16 -39.68 -0.25
C ALA A 66 -35.95 -40.61 -0.44
N GLU A 67 -35.55 -40.89 -1.69
CA GLU A 67 -34.40 -41.74 -2.04
C GLU A 67 -33.05 -41.07 -1.72
N ASP A 68 -32.98 -39.73 -1.64
CA ASP A 68 -31.74 -38.98 -1.44
C ASP A 68 -31.49 -38.61 0.05
N LEU A 69 -32.41 -38.95 0.95
CA LEU A 69 -32.32 -38.63 2.39
C LEU A 69 -31.03 -39.11 3.07
N PRO A 70 -30.47 -40.30 2.77
CA PRO A 70 -29.19 -40.73 3.34
C PRO A 70 -28.02 -39.82 2.93
N GLN A 71 -27.96 -39.40 1.66
CA GLN A 71 -26.90 -38.53 1.15
C GLN A 71 -26.99 -37.12 1.77
N VAL A 72 -28.21 -36.59 1.93
CA VAL A 72 -28.43 -35.31 2.62
C VAL A 72 -28.00 -35.38 4.08
N THR A 73 -28.27 -36.52 4.75
CA THR A 73 -27.86 -36.72 6.15
C THR A 73 -26.34 -36.78 6.29
N GLU A 74 -25.68 -37.54 5.41
CA GLU A 74 -24.21 -37.65 5.35
C GLU A 74 -23.56 -36.29 5.09
N PHE A 75 -24.05 -35.54 4.10
CA PHE A 75 -23.56 -34.19 3.83
C PHE A 75 -23.72 -33.26 5.04
N LEU A 76 -24.87 -33.28 5.72
CA LEU A 76 -25.09 -32.45 6.90
C LEU A 76 -24.24 -32.88 8.09
N ASP A 77 -23.87 -34.16 8.19
CA ASP A 77 -22.89 -34.64 9.18
C ASP A 77 -21.51 -34.09 8.89
N LEU A 78 -21.04 -34.18 7.65
CA LEU A 78 -19.75 -33.60 7.24
C LEU A 78 -19.73 -32.09 7.46
N LEU A 79 -20.80 -31.40 7.09
CA LEU A 79 -20.93 -29.96 7.29
C LEU A 79 -20.96 -29.59 8.78
N TYR A 80 -21.72 -30.32 9.59
CA TYR A 80 -21.75 -30.11 11.04
C TYR A 80 -20.37 -30.30 11.66
N MET A 81 -19.66 -31.36 11.27
CA MET A 81 -18.30 -31.63 11.74
C MET A 81 -17.35 -30.50 11.34
N PHE A 82 -17.39 -30.07 10.08
CA PHE A 82 -16.57 -28.96 9.58
C PHE A 82 -16.83 -27.65 10.35
N VAL A 83 -18.10 -27.25 10.46
CA VAL A 83 -18.51 -26.04 11.20
C VAL A 83 -18.13 -26.14 12.68
N SER A 84 -18.31 -27.31 13.30
CA SER A 84 -17.93 -27.54 14.69
C SER A 84 -16.43 -27.41 14.89
N SER A 85 -15.61 -28.01 14.02
CA SER A 85 -14.15 -27.92 14.07
C SER A 85 -13.65 -26.49 13.99
N ILE A 86 -14.21 -25.67 13.09
CA ILE A 86 -13.87 -24.25 12.97
C ILE A 86 -14.32 -23.48 14.21
N SER A 87 -15.55 -23.74 14.69
CA SER A 87 -16.10 -23.05 15.86
C SER A 87 -15.32 -23.33 17.16
N ASN A 88 -14.62 -24.46 17.21
CA ASN A 88 -13.77 -24.86 18.34
C ASN A 88 -12.29 -24.48 18.13
N GLY A 89 -11.93 -23.90 16.98
CA GLY A 89 -10.56 -23.56 16.62
C GLY A 89 -9.63 -24.78 16.49
N LEU A 90 -10.21 -25.96 16.21
CA LEU A 90 -9.46 -27.20 16.01
C LEU A 90 -8.90 -27.32 14.58
N PHE A 91 -9.24 -26.36 13.71
CA PHE A 91 -8.82 -26.41 12.31
C PHE A 91 -7.37 -25.95 12.15
N THR A 92 -6.47 -26.89 11.83
CA THR A 92 -5.12 -26.60 11.37
C THR A 92 -5.08 -26.70 9.85
N VAL A 93 -4.92 -25.57 9.18
CA VAL A 93 -4.94 -25.50 7.70
C VAL A 93 -3.70 -26.21 7.13
N SER A 94 -3.89 -27.36 6.49
CA SER A 94 -2.88 -27.99 5.61
C SER A 94 -3.06 -27.56 4.15
N ASP A 95 -4.30 -27.32 3.73
CA ASP A 95 -4.75 -26.92 2.39
C ASP A 95 -5.71 -25.71 2.49
N GLU A 96 -5.13 -24.52 2.39
CA GLU A 96 -5.82 -23.23 2.57
C GLU A 96 -6.84 -22.95 1.47
N GLU A 97 -6.55 -23.37 0.24
CA GLU A 97 -7.42 -23.12 -0.92
C GLU A 97 -8.78 -23.83 -0.76
N LYS A 98 -8.76 -25.09 -0.31
CA LYS A 98 -9.99 -25.86 -0.07
C LYS A 98 -10.78 -25.36 1.13
N TYR A 99 -10.08 -24.97 2.20
CA TYR A 99 -10.72 -24.35 3.36
C TYR A 99 -11.48 -23.08 2.96
N LEU A 100 -10.81 -22.18 2.22
CA LEU A 100 -11.41 -20.95 1.71
C LEU A 100 -12.59 -21.25 0.77
N PHE A 101 -12.47 -22.27 -0.10
CA PHE A 101 -13.57 -22.72 -0.96
C PHE A 101 -14.78 -23.21 -0.15
N CYS A 102 -14.57 -24.03 0.88
CA CYS A 102 -15.65 -24.52 1.75
C CYS A 102 -16.32 -23.37 2.52
N LEU A 103 -15.54 -22.40 3.01
CA LEU A 103 -16.09 -21.18 3.61
C LEU A 103 -16.88 -20.35 2.58
N GLU A 104 -16.37 -20.17 1.38
CA GLU A 104 -17.06 -19.45 0.31
C GLU A 104 -18.42 -20.07 0.00
N CYS A 105 -18.48 -21.40 -0.03
CA CYS A 105 -19.70 -22.18 -0.22
C CYS A 105 -20.66 -22.07 0.98
N LEU A 106 -20.14 -22.12 2.20
CA LEU A 106 -20.93 -21.93 3.42
C LEU A 106 -21.61 -20.56 3.46
N TRP A 107 -20.90 -19.52 3.01
CA TRP A 107 -21.41 -18.15 2.93
C TRP A 107 -22.14 -17.85 1.62
N ASN A 108 -22.44 -18.85 0.79
CA ASN A 108 -23.22 -18.65 -0.42
C ASN A 108 -24.70 -18.33 -0.07
N PRO A 109 -25.25 -17.21 -0.56
CA PRO A 109 -26.65 -16.83 -0.36
C PRO A 109 -27.68 -17.91 -0.73
N GLU A 110 -27.44 -18.63 -1.83
CA GLU A 110 -28.32 -19.67 -2.34
C GLU A 110 -28.27 -20.90 -1.43
N PHE A 111 -27.07 -21.31 -1.01
CA PHE A 111 -26.89 -22.42 -0.07
C PHE A 111 -27.61 -22.16 1.26
N LEU A 112 -27.40 -21.00 1.87
CA LEU A 112 -28.08 -20.64 3.12
C LEU A 112 -29.60 -20.50 2.94
N SER A 113 -30.05 -19.99 1.80
CA SER A 113 -31.48 -19.91 1.48
C SER A 113 -32.10 -21.29 1.35
N ASP A 114 -31.41 -22.25 0.73
CA ASP A 114 -31.88 -23.62 0.62
C ASP A 114 -31.87 -24.34 1.98
N LEU A 115 -30.85 -24.11 2.82
CA LEU A 115 -30.77 -24.65 4.18
C LEU A 115 -31.96 -24.17 5.04
N LEU A 116 -32.31 -22.89 4.95
CA LEU A 116 -33.49 -22.31 5.61
C LEU A 116 -34.80 -22.78 4.98
N GLY A 117 -34.83 -22.95 3.65
CA GLY A 117 -35.97 -23.49 2.91
C GLY A 117 -36.29 -24.92 3.35
N PHE A 118 -35.27 -25.78 3.46
CA PHE A 118 -35.37 -27.14 3.98
C PHE A 118 -36.00 -27.14 5.38
N ARG A 119 -35.46 -26.32 6.27
CA ARG A 119 -36.00 -26.16 7.62
C ARG A 119 -37.49 -25.81 7.61
N SER A 120 -37.89 -24.83 6.80
CA SER A 120 -39.29 -24.37 6.72
C SER A 120 -40.24 -25.44 6.20
N ALA A 121 -39.81 -26.22 5.20
CA ALA A 121 -40.60 -27.29 4.62
C ALA A 121 -40.90 -28.38 5.66
N HIS A 122 -39.90 -28.79 6.44
CA HIS A 122 -40.05 -29.87 7.41
C HIS A 122 -40.68 -29.44 8.74
N VAL A 123 -40.56 -28.18 9.16
CA VAL A 123 -41.28 -27.65 10.33
C VAL A 123 -42.77 -27.51 10.05
N GLY A 124 -43.16 -27.20 8.81
CA GLY A 124 -44.56 -27.06 8.39
C GLY A 124 -45.30 -28.39 8.22
N THR A 125 -44.62 -29.46 7.83
CA THR A 125 -45.18 -30.80 7.64
C THR A 125 -45.22 -31.61 8.95
N ARG A 126 -45.95 -31.12 9.96
CA ARG A 126 -46.23 -31.87 11.20
C ARG A 126 -47.30 -32.94 10.99
N SER A 127 -47.01 -33.94 10.16
CA SER A 127 -47.79 -35.17 10.16
C SER A 127 -47.26 -36.08 11.27
N VAL A 128 -48.14 -36.53 12.16
CA VAL A 128 -47.81 -37.21 13.43
C VAL A 128 -46.92 -38.45 13.24
N ASP A 129 -46.94 -39.08 12.06
CA ASP A 129 -46.16 -40.29 11.76
C ASP A 129 -44.80 -40.02 11.09
N SER A 130 -44.59 -38.84 10.49
CA SER A 130 -43.32 -38.44 9.84
C SER A 130 -42.40 -37.58 10.73
N GLU A 131 -42.89 -37.13 11.88
CA GLU A 131 -42.17 -36.21 12.78
C GLU A 131 -40.86 -36.79 13.32
N TYR A 132 -40.76 -38.11 13.51
CA TYR A 132 -39.59 -38.72 14.13
C TYR A 132 -38.37 -38.85 13.19
N GLN A 133 -38.58 -38.93 11.87
CA GLN A 133 -37.47 -39.20 10.93
C GLN A 133 -36.69 -37.94 10.54
N HIS A 134 -37.34 -36.77 10.46
CA HIS A 134 -36.69 -35.53 10.01
C HIS A 134 -36.14 -34.67 11.15
N TRP A 135 -36.55 -34.93 12.40
CA TRP A 135 -36.13 -34.13 13.56
C TRP A 135 -34.60 -34.08 13.79
N PRO A 136 -33.84 -35.18 13.63
CA PRO A 136 -32.37 -35.14 13.75
C PRO A 136 -31.74 -34.19 12.72
N ILE A 137 -32.28 -34.15 11.50
CA ILE A 137 -31.79 -33.30 10.40
C ILE A 137 -32.06 -31.83 10.73
N ILE A 138 -33.28 -31.49 11.14
CA ILE A 138 -33.65 -30.12 11.53
C ILE A 138 -32.79 -29.64 12.71
N THR A 139 -32.54 -30.51 13.69
CA THR A 139 -31.71 -30.19 14.85
C THR A 139 -30.27 -29.90 14.45
N LYS A 140 -29.70 -30.66 13.50
CA LYS A 140 -28.37 -30.40 12.93
C LYS A 140 -28.33 -29.05 12.19
N ILE A 141 -29.35 -28.72 11.41
CA ILE A 141 -29.44 -27.42 10.74
C ILE A 141 -29.46 -26.28 11.76
N PHE A 142 -30.25 -26.40 12.83
CA PHE A 142 -30.23 -25.41 13.91
C PHE A 142 -28.86 -25.30 14.59
N ALA A 143 -28.20 -26.42 14.82
CA ALA A 143 -26.86 -26.42 15.40
C ALA A 143 -25.84 -25.76 14.48
N ILE A 144 -25.87 -26.05 13.18
CA ILE A 144 -25.04 -25.40 12.15
C ILE A 144 -25.27 -23.89 12.18
N LEU A 145 -26.53 -23.45 12.05
CA LEU A 145 -26.89 -22.02 12.07
C LEU A 145 -26.46 -21.33 13.37
N GLY A 146 -26.58 -22.01 14.51
CA GLY A 146 -26.10 -21.52 15.80
C GLY A 146 -24.59 -21.33 15.82
N MET A 147 -23.83 -22.29 15.28
CA MET A 147 -22.37 -22.26 15.26
C MET A 147 -21.78 -21.25 14.27
N LEU A 148 -22.57 -20.78 13.29
CA LEU A 148 -22.10 -19.78 12.31
C LEU A 148 -21.58 -18.49 12.96
N GLU A 149 -22.10 -18.07 14.11
CA GLU A 149 -21.54 -16.94 14.89
C GLU A 149 -20.05 -17.17 15.20
N LYS A 150 -19.73 -18.35 15.74
CA LYS A 150 -18.35 -18.72 16.08
C LYS A 150 -17.49 -18.93 14.84
N VAL A 151 -18.05 -19.52 13.78
CA VAL A 151 -17.32 -19.70 12.51
C VAL A 151 -16.88 -18.35 11.94
N VAL A 152 -17.77 -17.35 11.88
CA VAL A 152 -17.38 -16.00 11.42
C VAL A 152 -16.22 -15.46 12.25
N VAL A 153 -16.34 -15.52 13.57
CA VAL A 153 -15.32 -14.99 14.50
C VAL A 153 -13.98 -15.70 14.29
N SER A 154 -13.98 -17.04 14.21
CA SER A 154 -12.78 -17.84 13.95
C SER A 154 -12.17 -17.53 12.58
N SER A 155 -12.98 -17.45 11.53
CA SER A 155 -12.52 -17.20 10.16
C SER A 155 -11.96 -15.79 9.96
N VAL A 156 -12.45 -14.81 10.71
CA VAL A 156 -12.12 -13.39 10.52
C VAL A 156 -11.03 -12.92 11.47
N GLY A 157 -11.04 -13.39 12.72
CA GLY A 157 -10.11 -12.94 13.75
C GLY A 157 -8.76 -13.64 13.73
N CYS A 158 -8.58 -14.70 12.94
CA CYS A 158 -7.45 -15.64 13.02
C CYS A 158 -7.12 -16.06 14.47
N ALA A 159 -8.09 -15.91 15.38
CA ALA A 159 -7.88 -16.06 16.80
C ALA A 159 -7.88 -17.55 17.08
N ARG A 160 -6.79 -18.06 17.67
CA ARG A 160 -6.84 -19.33 18.37
C ARG A 160 -7.83 -19.12 19.49
N SER A 161 -9.03 -19.68 19.34
CA SER A 161 -10.06 -19.60 20.36
C SER A 161 -9.45 -20.05 21.68
N PHE A 162 -9.36 -19.11 22.62
CA PHE A 162 -9.10 -19.43 24.03
C PHE A 162 -10.36 -20.09 24.57
N SER A 163 -10.63 -21.30 24.11
CA SER A 163 -11.55 -22.19 24.78
C SER A 163 -10.90 -22.54 26.11
N GLU A 164 -11.11 -21.71 27.13
CA GLU A 164 -11.17 -22.25 28.49
C GLU A 164 -12.15 -23.43 28.41
N GLU A 165 -11.66 -24.64 28.70
CA GLU A 165 -12.45 -25.87 28.58
C GLU A 165 -13.68 -25.77 29.48
N LEU A 166 -14.79 -25.31 28.89
CA LEU A 166 -16.09 -25.34 29.54
C LEU A 166 -16.40 -26.80 29.90
N PRO A 167 -16.83 -27.07 31.16
CA PRO A 167 -17.32 -28.38 31.56
C PRO A 167 -18.34 -28.93 30.55
N SER A 168 -18.31 -30.24 30.30
CA SER A 168 -19.16 -30.91 29.31
C SER A 168 -20.65 -30.58 29.46
N SER A 169 -21.15 -30.50 30.70
CA SER A 169 -22.55 -30.15 31.00
C SER A 169 -22.92 -28.71 30.60
N LEU A 170 -21.99 -27.77 30.69
CA LEU A 170 -22.21 -26.39 30.23
C LEU A 170 -22.14 -26.31 28.70
N ARG A 171 -21.30 -27.13 28.07
CA ARG A 171 -21.20 -27.23 26.61
C ARG A 171 -22.50 -27.80 26.00
N GLU A 172 -23.03 -28.86 26.58
CA GLU A 172 -24.33 -29.43 26.17
C GLU A 172 -25.46 -28.41 26.33
N ARG A 173 -25.52 -27.73 27.47
CA ARG A 173 -26.52 -26.68 27.70
C ARG A 173 -26.38 -25.52 26.71
N GLN A 174 -25.15 -25.08 26.42
CA GLN A 174 -24.89 -24.06 25.42
C GLN A 174 -25.36 -24.51 24.05
N GLN A 175 -25.12 -25.76 23.67
CA GLN A 175 -25.57 -26.32 22.39
C GLN A 175 -27.10 -26.37 22.30
N GLU A 176 -27.79 -26.80 23.35
CA GLU A 176 -29.25 -26.76 23.41
C GLU A 176 -29.80 -25.33 23.28
N ASP A 177 -29.19 -24.38 24.00
CA ASP A 177 -29.61 -22.99 23.93
C ASP A 177 -29.35 -22.40 22.54
N MET A 178 -28.22 -22.73 21.89
CA MET A 178 -27.95 -22.34 20.51
C MET A 178 -29.01 -22.86 19.52
N VAL A 179 -29.44 -24.12 19.68
CA VAL A 179 -30.53 -24.69 18.86
C VAL A 179 -31.85 -23.94 19.09
N ARG A 180 -32.20 -23.64 20.35
CA ARG A 180 -33.42 -22.87 20.69
C ARG A 180 -33.37 -21.45 20.13
N VAL A 181 -32.20 -20.83 20.10
CA VAL A 181 -32.02 -19.49 19.55
C VAL A 181 -32.09 -19.52 18.02
N ALA A 182 -31.45 -20.49 17.36
CA ALA A 182 -31.51 -20.65 15.91
C ALA A 182 -32.95 -20.90 15.40
N ALA A 183 -33.80 -21.51 16.23
CA ALA A 183 -35.22 -21.67 15.96
C ALA A 183 -36.02 -20.35 15.90
N GLN A 184 -35.49 -19.25 16.43
CA GLN A 184 -36.11 -17.91 16.34
C GLN A 184 -35.79 -17.18 15.03
N LEU A 185 -34.83 -17.69 14.24
CA LEU A 185 -34.46 -17.08 12.96
C LEU A 185 -35.59 -17.29 11.94
N PRO A 186 -35.84 -16.33 11.03
CA PRO A 186 -36.86 -16.46 10.01
C PRO A 186 -36.47 -17.47 8.92
N ASP A 187 -37.47 -18.05 8.27
CA ASP A 187 -37.30 -19.10 7.23
C ASP A 187 -36.74 -18.58 5.91
N ARG A 188 -36.59 -17.26 5.76
CA ARG A 188 -36.12 -16.64 4.53
C ARG A 188 -35.05 -15.62 4.85
N LEU A 189 -33.95 -15.70 4.10
CA LEU A 189 -32.76 -14.90 4.35
C LEU A 189 -33.03 -13.38 4.25
N HIS A 190 -33.89 -12.95 3.32
CA HIS A 190 -34.26 -11.53 3.18
C HIS A 190 -35.02 -10.94 4.39
N ARG A 191 -35.48 -11.77 5.33
CA ARG A 191 -36.13 -11.35 6.58
C ARG A 191 -35.17 -11.21 7.75
N PHE A 192 -33.90 -11.55 7.59
CA PHE A 192 -32.90 -11.44 8.65
C PHE A 192 -32.72 -10.00 9.16
N PRO A 193 -32.73 -8.95 8.32
CA PRO A 193 -32.72 -7.56 8.81
C PRO A 193 -33.84 -7.25 9.80
N ASP A 194 -35.04 -7.81 9.59
CA ASP A 194 -36.19 -7.60 10.47
C ASP A 194 -35.90 -8.07 11.91
N VAL A 195 -35.11 -9.15 12.07
CA VAL A 195 -34.67 -9.69 13.37
C VAL A 195 -33.85 -8.67 14.15
N LEU A 196 -32.97 -7.92 13.46
CA LEU A 196 -32.11 -6.90 14.10
C LEU A 196 -32.95 -5.77 14.70
N SER A 197 -34.02 -5.38 14.00
CA SER A 197 -34.95 -4.32 14.43
C SER A 197 -36.07 -4.78 15.38
N SER A 198 -36.23 -6.09 15.54
CA SER A 198 -37.32 -6.66 16.33
C SER A 198 -37.08 -6.49 17.84
N LYS A 199 -38.09 -5.96 18.53
CA LYS A 199 -38.14 -5.92 20.00
C LYS A 199 -38.48 -7.28 20.64
N HIS A 200 -38.96 -8.22 19.84
CA HIS A 200 -39.39 -9.55 20.29
C HIS A 200 -38.31 -10.61 20.12
N SER A 201 -37.30 -10.35 19.29
CA SER A 201 -36.19 -11.26 19.06
C SER A 201 -35.23 -11.22 20.25
N SER A 202 -34.81 -12.40 20.73
CA SER A 202 -33.83 -12.48 21.80
C SER A 202 -32.47 -11.89 21.39
N PRO A 203 -31.66 -11.37 22.33
CA PRO A 203 -30.33 -10.86 22.01
C PRO A 203 -29.44 -11.88 21.30
N ALA A 204 -29.52 -13.15 21.69
CA ALA A 204 -28.77 -14.22 21.02
C ALA A 204 -29.23 -14.43 19.56
N ALA A 205 -30.54 -14.33 19.28
CA ALA A 205 -31.05 -14.43 17.92
C ALA A 205 -30.59 -13.24 17.06
N LYS A 206 -30.55 -12.04 17.64
CA LYS A 206 -29.98 -10.85 16.99
C LYS A 206 -28.49 -11.05 16.67
N ARG A 207 -27.70 -11.62 17.58
CA ARG A 207 -26.28 -11.93 17.34
C ARG A 207 -26.08 -12.90 16.19
N ILE A 208 -26.79 -14.04 16.19
CA ILE A 208 -26.66 -15.01 15.09
C ILE A 208 -27.09 -14.39 13.76
N ALA A 209 -28.20 -13.65 13.73
CA ALA A 209 -28.65 -12.94 12.53
C ALA A 209 -27.61 -11.92 12.04
N LEU A 210 -27.01 -11.15 12.96
CA LEU A 210 -25.94 -10.19 12.67
C LEU A 210 -24.70 -10.90 12.09
N SER A 211 -24.23 -11.99 12.69
CA SER A 211 -23.07 -12.74 12.22
C SER A 211 -23.31 -13.35 10.84
N ILE A 212 -24.50 -13.90 10.58
CA ILE A 212 -24.85 -14.45 9.26
C ILE A 212 -24.89 -13.34 8.22
N LEU A 213 -25.52 -12.20 8.52
CA LEU A 213 -25.54 -11.05 7.61
C LEU A 213 -24.13 -10.51 7.37
N PHE A 214 -23.28 -10.46 8.40
CA PHE A 214 -21.88 -10.06 8.27
C PHE A 214 -21.11 -11.02 7.35
N GLY A 215 -21.22 -12.34 7.57
CA GLY A 215 -20.61 -13.36 6.71
C GLY A 215 -21.04 -13.25 5.25
N LEU A 216 -22.31 -12.91 5.00
CA LEU A 216 -22.88 -12.76 3.66
C LEU A 216 -22.46 -11.49 2.93
N TYR A 217 -22.40 -10.35 3.64
CA TYR A 217 -22.23 -9.03 3.03
C TYR A 217 -20.83 -8.45 3.15
N VAL A 218 -20.05 -8.87 4.15
CA VAL A 218 -18.77 -8.26 4.51
C VAL A 218 -17.62 -9.22 4.22
N VAL A 219 -17.78 -10.51 4.50
CA VAL A 219 -16.75 -11.51 4.29
C VAL A 219 -16.73 -11.87 2.79
N GLU A 220 -16.02 -11.05 2.01
CA GLU A 220 -15.94 -11.15 0.55
C GLU A 220 -15.04 -12.31 0.10
N PHE A 221 -15.52 -13.55 0.25
CA PHE A 221 -14.85 -14.69 -0.40
C PHE A 221 -15.08 -14.73 -1.93
N ALA A 222 -16.06 -13.99 -2.49
CA ALA A 222 -16.38 -14.06 -3.94
C ALA A 222 -16.95 -12.79 -4.60
N GLY A 223 -16.57 -11.59 -4.15
CA GLY A 223 -17.00 -10.34 -4.77
C GLY A 223 -18.42 -9.88 -4.39
N ASN A 224 -18.90 -8.80 -5.03
CA ASN A 224 -20.00 -7.95 -4.59
C ASN A 224 -21.41 -8.63 -4.65
N ARG A 225 -21.79 -9.39 -3.61
CA ARG A 225 -23.00 -10.27 -3.55
C ARG A 225 -24.33 -9.58 -3.19
N PHE A 226 -24.38 -8.25 -3.09
CA PHE A 226 -25.63 -7.56 -2.73
C PHE A 226 -26.80 -7.83 -3.70
N CYS A 227 -26.50 -8.09 -4.97
CA CYS A 227 -27.51 -8.36 -5.99
C CYS A 227 -28.25 -9.70 -5.76
N ASP A 228 -27.61 -10.66 -5.09
CA ASP A 228 -28.12 -12.04 -5.03
C ASP A 228 -29.16 -12.22 -3.92
N LEU A 229 -29.03 -11.45 -2.83
CA LEU A 229 -29.84 -11.59 -1.63
C LEU A 229 -31.23 -10.93 -1.70
N LYS A 230 -31.47 -10.07 -2.71
CA LYS A 230 -32.74 -9.32 -2.90
C LYS A 230 -33.20 -8.54 -1.66
N ILE A 231 -32.28 -8.15 -0.78
CA ILE A 231 -32.56 -7.28 0.35
C ILE A 231 -32.41 -5.84 -0.13
N ASP A 232 -33.44 -5.03 0.10
CA ASP A 232 -33.36 -3.59 -0.15
C ASP A 232 -32.31 -2.97 0.79
N PRO A 233 -31.24 -2.35 0.26
CA PRO A 233 -30.19 -1.73 1.09
C PRO A 233 -30.74 -0.65 2.03
N LEU A 234 -31.78 0.09 1.62
CA LEU A 234 -32.37 1.14 2.45
C LEU A 234 -33.08 0.54 3.67
N HIS A 235 -33.93 -0.46 3.47
CA HIS A 235 -34.57 -1.21 4.56
C HIS A 235 -33.52 -1.82 5.50
N PHE A 236 -32.46 -2.41 4.95
CA PHE A 236 -31.41 -2.99 5.78
C PHE A 236 -30.69 -1.93 6.63
N LEU A 237 -30.39 -0.78 6.04
CA LEU A 237 -29.80 0.35 6.77
C LEU A 237 -30.73 0.82 7.92
N GLU A 238 -32.05 0.92 7.69
CA GLU A 238 -33.03 1.28 8.72
C GLU A 238 -33.03 0.28 9.89
N CYS A 239 -33.00 -1.02 9.60
CA CYS A 239 -32.89 -2.07 10.62
C CYS A 239 -31.59 -1.95 11.43
N LEU A 240 -30.46 -1.67 10.77
CA LEU A 240 -29.18 -1.45 11.45
C LEU A 240 -29.20 -0.19 12.30
N GLN A 241 -29.79 0.91 11.83
CA GLN A 241 -29.96 2.13 12.62
C GLN A 241 -30.80 1.91 13.87
N PHE A 242 -31.84 1.08 13.77
CA PHE A 242 -32.62 0.69 14.94
C PHE A 242 -31.75 -0.09 15.94
N LEU A 243 -30.99 -1.09 15.47
CA LEU A 243 -30.08 -1.87 16.31
C LEU A 243 -29.03 -0.99 16.99
N ILE A 244 -28.44 -0.04 16.26
CA ILE A 244 -27.45 0.91 16.79
C ILE A 244 -28.07 1.74 17.91
N ARG A 245 -29.31 2.22 17.77
CA ARG A 245 -29.99 3.01 18.83
C ARG A 245 -30.40 2.18 20.04
N ASP A 246 -30.72 0.91 19.83
CA ASP A 246 -31.04 -0.06 20.91
C ASP A 246 -29.77 -0.45 21.69
N THR A 247 -28.60 -0.29 21.07
CA THR A 247 -27.30 -0.56 21.66
C THR A 247 -26.79 0.72 22.35
N ASP A 248 -26.79 0.74 23.68
CA ASP A 248 -26.22 1.86 24.44
C ASP A 248 -24.74 1.58 24.76
N PRO A 249 -23.77 2.20 24.05
CA PRO A 249 -22.36 1.99 24.32
C PRO A 249 -21.90 2.63 25.64
N ASP A 250 -22.65 3.60 26.16
CA ASP A 250 -22.33 4.35 27.38
C ASP A 250 -23.03 3.78 28.63
N ALA A 251 -23.95 2.83 28.46
CA ALA A 251 -24.59 2.15 29.59
C ALA A 251 -23.50 1.43 30.42
N PRO A 252 -23.35 1.74 31.72
CA PRO A 252 -22.41 1.05 32.58
C PRO A 252 -22.78 -0.43 32.57
N CYS A 253 -21.92 -1.23 31.94
CA CYS A 253 -22.03 -2.66 31.78
C CYS A 253 -22.47 -3.33 33.10
N THR A 254 -23.76 -3.66 33.19
CA THR A 254 -24.35 -4.19 34.42
C THR A 254 -24.05 -5.69 34.52
N VAL A 255 -22.97 -6.03 35.24
CA VAL A 255 -22.71 -7.31 35.95
C VAL A 255 -22.66 -8.63 35.14
N LEU A 256 -23.19 -8.70 33.91
CA LEU A 256 -23.06 -9.84 32.99
C LEU A 256 -22.02 -9.64 31.88
N ALA A 257 -21.45 -8.43 31.79
CA ALA A 257 -20.36 -8.07 30.88
C ALA A 257 -18.99 -8.38 31.50
N ARG A 258 -18.76 -9.64 31.88
CA ARG A 258 -17.40 -10.13 32.18
C ARG A 258 -16.65 -10.60 30.93
N ASP A 259 -17.27 -10.48 29.77
CA ASP A 259 -16.71 -10.90 28.48
C ASP A 259 -16.68 -9.69 27.51
N ASP A 260 -15.80 -8.73 27.83
CA ASP A 260 -15.63 -7.47 27.08
C ASP A 260 -15.33 -7.72 25.58
N GLN A 261 -14.73 -8.87 25.25
CA GLN A 261 -14.38 -9.25 23.89
C GLN A 261 -15.61 -9.53 23.02
N GLY A 262 -16.60 -10.28 23.54
CA GLY A 262 -17.80 -10.64 22.77
C GLY A 262 -18.65 -9.43 22.37
N THR A 263 -18.68 -8.40 23.22
CA THR A 263 -19.39 -7.14 22.95
C THR A 263 -18.66 -6.31 21.90
N ASN A 264 -17.33 -6.19 22.00
CA ASN A 264 -16.52 -5.48 21.01
C ASN A 264 -16.60 -6.11 19.61
N ILE A 265 -16.64 -7.44 19.53
CA ILE A 265 -16.83 -8.16 18.26
C ILE A 265 -18.18 -7.80 17.63
N GLN A 266 -19.26 -7.77 18.41
CA GLN A 266 -20.57 -7.37 17.90
C GLN A 266 -20.58 -5.92 17.41
N TYR A 267 -19.94 -4.99 18.14
CA TYR A 267 -19.78 -3.60 17.72
C TYR A 267 -19.03 -3.50 16.39
N ALA A 268 -17.97 -4.27 16.24
CA ALA A 268 -17.20 -4.31 15.00
C ALA A 268 -18.02 -4.87 13.82
N MET A 269 -18.81 -5.92 14.04
CA MET A 269 -19.71 -6.48 13.01
C MET A 269 -20.80 -5.47 12.60
N ILE A 270 -21.42 -4.78 13.57
CA ILE A 270 -22.39 -3.71 13.29
C ILE A 270 -21.74 -2.60 12.46
N TRP A 271 -20.52 -2.19 12.84
CA TRP A 271 -19.75 -1.17 12.12
C TRP A 271 -19.50 -1.54 10.66
N ALA A 272 -18.99 -2.75 10.44
CA ALA A 272 -18.63 -3.24 9.13
C ALA A 272 -19.84 -3.42 8.21
N LEU A 273 -20.96 -3.94 8.75
CA LEU A 273 -22.21 -4.02 8.00
C LEU A 273 -22.76 -2.64 7.66
N TYR A 274 -22.84 -1.74 8.65
CA TYR A 274 -23.35 -0.39 8.45
C TYR A 274 -22.56 0.36 7.39
N SER A 275 -21.22 0.38 7.52
CA SER A 275 -20.33 1.04 6.57
C SER A 275 -20.48 0.45 5.16
N THR A 276 -20.58 -0.86 5.03
CA THR A 276 -20.71 -1.54 3.74
C THR A 276 -22.05 -1.22 3.05
N VAL A 277 -23.16 -1.32 3.78
CA VAL A 277 -24.50 -0.99 3.25
C VAL A 277 -24.59 0.50 2.87
N GLN A 278 -24.07 1.38 3.73
CA GLN A 278 -24.09 2.82 3.49
C GLN A 278 -23.24 3.21 2.27
N CYS A 279 -22.01 2.70 2.16
CA CYS A 279 -21.15 2.94 1.00
C CYS A 279 -21.78 2.43 -0.30
N LYS A 280 -22.51 1.31 -0.25
CA LYS A 280 -23.24 0.82 -1.42
C LYS A 280 -24.35 1.79 -1.87
N ILE A 281 -25.18 2.25 -0.94
CA ILE A 281 -26.25 3.23 -1.23
C ILE A 281 -25.66 4.49 -1.87
N GLU A 282 -24.53 4.98 -1.35
CA GLU A 282 -23.83 6.14 -1.89
C GLU A 282 -23.30 5.92 -3.31
N ARG A 283 -22.73 4.73 -3.59
CA ARG A 283 -22.26 4.35 -4.94
C ARG A 283 -23.40 4.26 -5.96
N GLU A 284 -24.56 3.77 -5.54
CA GLU A 284 -25.74 3.61 -6.41
C GLU A 284 -26.49 4.94 -6.66
N GLY A 285 -25.93 6.07 -6.21
CA GLY A 285 -26.57 7.38 -6.35
C GLY A 285 -27.82 7.54 -5.49
N GLY A 286 -28.03 6.63 -4.53
CA GLY A 286 -29.01 6.80 -3.47
C GLY A 286 -28.66 8.08 -2.74
N GLY A 287 -29.53 9.09 -2.82
CA GLY A 287 -29.31 10.38 -2.16
C GLY A 287 -28.90 10.14 -0.72
N THR A 288 -27.96 10.95 -0.21
CA THR A 288 -27.41 10.78 1.14
C THR A 288 -28.55 10.59 2.13
N SER A 289 -28.73 9.36 2.61
CA SER A 289 -29.63 9.05 3.72
C SER A 289 -29.41 10.12 4.77
N ALA A 290 -30.48 10.83 5.17
CA ALA A 290 -30.39 12.00 6.03
C ALA A 290 -29.60 11.63 7.29
N PHE A 291 -28.33 12.00 7.28
CA PHE A 291 -27.35 11.53 8.25
C PHE A 291 -27.80 12.03 9.61
N GLN A 292 -28.18 11.12 10.51
CA GLN A 292 -28.60 11.53 11.85
C GLN A 292 -27.35 11.67 12.72
N PRO A 293 -27.05 12.87 13.26
CA PRO A 293 -25.88 13.10 14.11
C PRO A 293 -25.82 12.14 15.32
N HIS A 294 -26.98 11.67 15.79
CA HIS A 294 -27.08 10.71 16.87
C HIS A 294 -26.48 9.34 16.51
N THR A 295 -26.80 8.80 15.33
CA THR A 295 -26.23 7.52 14.86
C THR A 295 -24.71 7.63 14.72
N GLN A 296 -24.19 8.76 14.22
CA GLN A 296 -22.75 9.00 14.15
C GLN A 296 -22.07 8.98 15.52
N SER A 297 -22.70 9.60 16.52
CA SER A 297 -22.14 9.66 17.87
C SER A 297 -22.04 8.27 18.50
N ILE A 298 -23.11 7.47 18.41
CA ILE A 298 -23.12 6.09 18.92
C ILE A 298 -22.07 5.26 18.21
N LEU A 299 -22.01 5.42 16.89
CA LEU A 299 -20.99 4.80 16.08
C LEU A 299 -19.57 5.16 16.61
N LEU A 300 -19.22 6.43 16.72
CA LEU A 300 -17.92 6.81 17.25
C LEU A 300 -17.65 6.24 18.65
N SER A 301 -18.66 6.16 19.53
CA SER A 301 -18.53 5.51 20.83
C SER A 301 -18.24 4.00 20.71
N MET A 302 -18.90 3.27 19.82
CA MET A 302 -18.59 1.86 19.53
C MET A 302 -17.14 1.69 19.07
N LEU A 303 -16.67 2.56 18.17
CA LEU A 303 -15.29 2.53 17.70
C LEU A 303 -14.31 2.82 18.84
N LYS A 304 -14.63 3.76 19.74
CA LYS A 304 -13.82 3.99 20.96
C LYS A 304 -13.77 2.76 21.84
N CYS A 305 -14.87 2.04 22.04
CA CYS A 305 -14.89 0.80 22.84
C CYS A 305 -13.98 -0.27 22.23
N ILE A 306 -14.02 -0.45 20.91
CA ILE A 306 -13.17 -1.43 20.19
C ILE A 306 -11.68 -1.10 20.35
N PHE A 307 -11.33 0.19 20.36
CA PHE A 307 -9.95 0.66 20.49
C PHE A 307 -9.60 1.15 21.92
N ALA A 308 -10.45 0.90 22.93
CA ALA A 308 -10.26 1.43 24.29
C ALA A 308 -9.01 0.86 24.98
N ASN A 309 -8.65 -0.37 24.64
CA ASN A 309 -7.45 -1.05 25.16
C ASN A 309 -6.15 -0.41 24.64
N VAL A 310 -6.24 0.42 23.60
CA VAL A 310 -5.14 1.21 23.05
C VAL A 310 -5.16 2.57 23.73
N SER A 311 -4.78 2.60 25.01
CA SER A 311 -4.86 3.83 25.82
C SER A 311 -4.06 4.97 25.16
N PRO A 312 -4.69 5.99 24.54
CA PRO A 312 -3.99 6.82 23.56
C PRO A 312 -3.12 7.94 24.14
N LEU A 313 -3.10 8.14 25.47
CA LEU A 313 -2.79 9.47 26.01
C LEU A 313 -1.81 9.53 27.19
N ASP A 314 -1.61 8.47 27.97
CA ASP A 314 -0.85 8.61 29.24
C ASP A 314 0.62 8.18 29.18
N SER A 315 1.05 7.38 28.20
CA SER A 315 2.42 6.83 28.17
C SER A 315 3.32 7.32 27.03
N GLY A 316 2.77 8.07 26.06
CA GLY A 316 3.54 8.51 24.90
C GLY A 316 3.86 7.36 23.94
N VAL A 317 3.19 7.40 22.79
CA VAL A 317 3.70 6.93 21.50
C VAL A 317 3.82 5.41 21.32
N SER A 318 2.70 4.68 21.43
CA SER A 318 2.47 3.62 20.44
C SER A 318 1.30 4.02 19.54
N LEU A 319 1.62 4.40 18.30
CA LEU A 319 0.60 4.60 17.25
C LEU A 319 0.00 3.27 16.79
N TYR A 320 0.64 2.16 17.12
CA TYR A 320 0.45 0.87 16.49
C TYR A 320 0.00 -0.17 17.50
N ILE A 321 -0.92 -1.02 17.07
CA ILE A 321 -1.35 -2.20 17.79
C ILE A 321 -0.48 -3.34 17.28
N GLU A 322 0.37 -3.90 18.14
CA GLU A 322 1.25 -5.01 17.72
C GLU A 322 0.45 -6.29 17.43
N SER A 323 -0.62 -6.52 18.19
CA SER A 323 -1.47 -7.70 18.09
C SER A 323 -2.95 -7.29 18.16
N PRO A 324 -3.58 -6.96 17.02
CA PRO A 324 -4.98 -6.57 17.01
C PRO A 324 -5.86 -7.74 17.42
N ASP A 325 -6.84 -7.47 18.29
CA ASP A 325 -7.85 -8.47 18.65
C ASP A 325 -8.85 -8.70 17.50
N THR A 326 -9.76 -9.66 17.66
CA THR A 326 -10.73 -9.99 16.61
C THR A 326 -11.64 -8.82 16.24
N ALA A 327 -12.05 -8.00 17.21
CA ALA A 327 -12.90 -6.85 16.95
C ALA A 327 -12.14 -5.78 16.14
N GLN A 328 -10.89 -5.53 16.49
CA GLN A 328 -10.00 -4.63 15.77
C GLN A 328 -9.72 -5.14 14.36
N LEU A 329 -9.42 -6.44 14.19
CA LEU A 329 -9.24 -7.07 12.88
C LEU A 329 -10.48 -6.93 12.00
N ILE A 330 -11.69 -7.11 12.55
CA ILE A 330 -12.95 -6.86 11.82
C ILE A 330 -12.98 -5.43 11.26
N VAL A 331 -12.73 -4.42 12.10
CA VAL A 331 -12.79 -3.02 11.67
C VAL A 331 -11.67 -2.66 10.69
N LEU A 332 -10.47 -3.23 10.86
CA LEU A 332 -9.32 -2.94 10.00
C LEU A 332 -9.44 -3.64 8.64
N HIS A 333 -9.86 -4.90 8.60
CA HIS A 333 -9.74 -5.71 7.38
C HIS A 333 -11.04 -5.93 6.61
N TRP A 334 -12.18 -5.85 7.29
CA TRP A 334 -13.43 -6.33 6.74
C TRP A 334 -14.40 -5.20 6.44
N GLY A 335 -15.03 -5.29 5.26
CA GLY A 335 -15.99 -4.29 4.79
C GLY A 335 -15.37 -2.95 4.42
N ASN A 336 -16.21 -1.90 4.43
CA ASN A 336 -15.80 -0.54 4.04
C ASN A 336 -15.54 0.37 5.26
N CYS A 337 -15.12 -0.20 6.39
CA CYS A 337 -14.99 0.49 7.68
C CYS A 337 -14.13 1.76 7.62
N VAL A 338 -12.89 1.63 7.14
CA VAL A 338 -11.90 2.72 7.06
C VAL A 338 -12.28 3.76 5.98
N PRO A 339 -12.63 3.38 4.74
CA PRO A 339 -13.11 4.33 3.73
C PRO A 339 -14.36 5.09 4.18
N PHE A 340 -15.31 4.41 4.81
CA PHE A 340 -16.49 5.02 5.40
C PHE A 340 -16.09 6.02 6.49
N ALA A 341 -15.14 5.65 7.35
CA ALA A 341 -14.67 6.54 8.39
C ALA A 341 -14.05 7.83 7.83
N TRP A 342 -13.25 7.72 6.76
CA TRP A 342 -12.71 8.89 6.06
C TRP A 342 -13.82 9.75 5.45
N SER A 343 -14.82 9.14 4.81
CA SER A 343 -15.88 9.89 4.13
C SER A 343 -16.75 10.69 5.11
N LYS A 344 -16.91 10.22 6.35
CA LYS A 344 -17.77 10.86 7.37
C LYS A 344 -17.03 11.73 8.37
N TRP A 345 -15.81 11.35 8.74
CA TRP A 345 -15.04 11.98 9.81
C TRP A 345 -13.64 12.43 9.36
N GLY A 346 -13.40 12.53 8.05
CA GLY A 346 -12.13 13.00 7.48
C GLY A 346 -11.83 14.50 7.66
N ASP A 347 -12.71 15.29 8.28
CA ASP A 347 -12.45 16.69 8.60
C ASP A 347 -11.76 16.81 9.98
N ALA A 348 -10.54 17.36 9.98
CA ALA A 348 -9.72 17.57 11.17
C ALA A 348 -10.37 18.41 12.28
N ARG A 349 -11.47 19.11 11.98
CA ARG A 349 -12.22 19.94 12.93
C ARG A 349 -13.28 19.14 13.71
N ILE A 350 -13.57 17.90 13.30
CA ILE A 350 -14.56 17.05 13.96
C ILE A 350 -13.96 16.44 15.24
N LEU A 351 -14.79 16.30 16.28
CA LEU A 351 -14.43 15.61 17.52
C LEU A 351 -13.98 14.17 17.22
N ASP A 352 -13.02 13.66 17.97
CA ASP A 352 -12.50 12.29 17.83
C ASP A 352 -11.79 12.01 16.50
N PHE A 353 -11.35 13.05 15.79
CA PHE A 353 -10.53 12.87 14.60
C PHE A 353 -9.27 12.02 14.86
N ASP A 354 -8.68 12.12 16.06
CA ASP A 354 -7.50 11.33 16.42
C ASP A 354 -7.80 9.82 16.46
N LEU A 355 -9.04 9.42 16.75
CA LEU A 355 -9.47 8.01 16.63
C LEU A 355 -9.42 7.55 15.17
N ILE A 356 -9.88 8.38 14.23
CA ILE A 356 -9.85 8.08 12.79
C ILE A 356 -8.41 8.04 12.27
N THR A 357 -7.56 8.90 12.83
CA THR A 357 -6.11 8.90 12.58
C THR A 357 -5.48 7.58 13.03
N ASN A 358 -5.76 7.15 14.27
CA ASN A 358 -5.24 5.90 14.80
C ASN A 358 -5.79 4.69 14.03
N LEU A 359 -7.08 4.72 13.68
CA LEU A 359 -7.68 3.70 12.83
C LEU A 359 -6.95 3.58 11.49
N THR A 360 -6.65 4.72 10.86
CA THR A 360 -5.92 4.77 9.58
C THR A 360 -4.49 4.23 9.73
N ALA A 361 -3.78 4.63 10.79
CA ALA A 361 -2.43 4.15 11.06
C ALA A 361 -2.39 2.63 11.26
N ASN A 362 -3.29 2.09 12.09
CA ASN A 362 -3.39 0.66 12.34
C ASN A 362 -3.79 -0.10 11.08
N TRP A 363 -4.71 0.44 10.30
CA TRP A 363 -5.09 -0.15 9.02
C TRP A 363 -3.91 -0.25 8.06
N LEU A 364 -3.15 0.85 7.94
CA LEU A 364 -1.94 0.87 7.13
C LEU A 364 -0.90 -0.12 7.64
N CYS A 365 -0.76 -0.32 8.94
CA CYS A 365 0.19 -1.27 9.54
C CYS A 365 -0.19 -2.74 9.38
N HIS A 366 -1.49 -3.05 9.36
CA HIS A 366 -1.95 -4.44 9.20
C HIS A 366 -2.32 -4.82 7.77
N LEU A 367 -2.29 -3.87 6.83
CA LEU A 367 -2.71 -4.07 5.43
C LEU A 367 -2.19 -5.38 4.79
N ASP A 368 -0.93 -5.76 5.08
CA ASP A 368 -0.32 -6.96 4.49
C ASP A 368 -0.42 -8.22 5.36
N GLN A 369 -0.82 -8.20 6.64
CA GLN A 369 -0.78 -9.42 7.48
C GLN A 369 -1.76 -10.51 7.01
N GLN A 370 -2.87 -10.15 6.35
CA GLN A 370 -3.76 -11.10 5.68
C GLN A 370 -3.27 -11.47 4.28
N LEU A 371 -2.83 -10.50 3.47
CA LEU A 371 -2.30 -10.78 2.12
C LEU A 371 -1.02 -11.62 2.15
N LEU A 372 -0.16 -11.46 3.15
CA LEU A 372 1.00 -12.31 3.38
C LEU A 372 0.62 -13.70 3.89
N GLN A 373 -0.50 -13.88 4.60
CA GLN A 373 -0.98 -15.22 4.93
C GLN A 373 -1.52 -15.91 3.66
N ASP A 374 -2.35 -15.20 2.88
CA ASP A 374 -2.91 -15.68 1.61
C ASP A 374 -1.84 -15.91 0.51
N PHE A 375 -0.74 -15.13 0.48
CA PHE A 375 0.35 -15.26 -0.52
C PHE A 375 1.57 -16.07 -0.05
N CYS A 376 1.83 -16.23 1.27
CA CYS A 376 2.91 -17.12 1.69
C CYS A 376 2.62 -18.60 1.36
N ALA A 377 1.36 -18.94 1.11
CA ALA A 377 0.96 -20.22 0.52
C ALA A 377 1.21 -20.31 -1.00
N SER A 378 1.36 -19.19 -1.71
CA SER A 378 1.53 -19.15 -3.17
C SER A 378 2.65 -18.20 -3.64
N SER A 379 3.87 -18.77 -3.73
CA SER A 379 4.96 -18.36 -4.63
C SER A 379 5.71 -17.03 -4.38
N PHE A 380 6.97 -17.18 -3.93
CA PHE A 380 8.00 -16.15 -3.73
C PHE A 380 8.63 -15.56 -5.02
N GLN A 381 7.88 -15.23 -6.08
CA GLN A 381 8.53 -14.67 -7.29
C GLN A 381 8.00 -13.35 -7.86
N ASP A 382 6.84 -12.83 -7.45
CA ASP A 382 6.37 -11.53 -7.99
C ASP A 382 5.85 -10.60 -6.88
N GLY A 383 6.74 -9.75 -6.36
CA GLY A 383 6.39 -8.69 -5.41
C GLY A 383 5.38 -7.67 -5.97
N ASP A 384 5.25 -7.58 -7.29
CA ASP A 384 4.30 -6.70 -7.97
C ASP A 384 2.83 -7.16 -7.81
N SER A 385 2.58 -8.44 -7.50
CA SER A 385 1.23 -8.99 -7.38
C SER A 385 0.50 -8.56 -6.10
N ILE A 386 1.22 -8.49 -4.96
CA ILE A 386 0.63 -8.09 -3.67
C ILE A 386 0.32 -6.60 -3.66
N ALA A 387 1.27 -5.79 -4.13
CA ALA A 387 1.05 -4.36 -4.32
C ALA A 387 -0.16 -4.11 -5.25
N ALA A 388 -0.29 -4.87 -6.35
CA ALA A 388 -1.42 -4.75 -7.26
C ALA A 388 -2.77 -5.11 -6.60
N ALA A 389 -2.84 -6.15 -5.76
CA ALA A 389 -4.07 -6.53 -5.06
C ALA A 389 -4.48 -5.50 -4.00
N SER A 390 -3.52 -5.04 -3.18
CA SER A 390 -3.70 -3.93 -2.24
C SER A 390 -4.14 -2.66 -2.96
N LEU A 391 -3.47 -2.31 -4.07
CA LEU A 391 -3.80 -1.16 -4.91
C LEU A 391 -5.17 -1.29 -5.56
N ARG A 392 -5.62 -2.51 -5.88
CA ARG A 392 -6.96 -2.75 -6.43
C ARG A 392 -8.03 -2.48 -5.38
N ARG A 393 -7.88 -2.99 -4.16
CA ARG A 393 -8.79 -2.65 -3.03
C ARG A 393 -8.75 -1.15 -2.73
N LEU A 394 -7.57 -0.55 -2.72
CA LEU A 394 -7.39 0.90 -2.60
C LEU A 394 -8.06 1.67 -3.73
N GLY A 395 -8.03 1.16 -4.96
CA GLY A 395 -8.75 1.70 -6.11
C GLY A 395 -10.26 1.67 -5.89
N GLU A 396 -10.80 0.56 -5.42
CA GLU A 396 -12.23 0.43 -5.06
C GLU A 396 -12.64 1.39 -3.93
N PHE A 397 -11.72 1.69 -3.00
CA PHE A 397 -11.91 2.71 -1.96
C PHE A 397 -11.77 4.15 -2.48
N SER A 398 -10.90 4.37 -3.48
CA SER A 398 -10.67 5.68 -4.10
C SER A 398 -11.93 6.22 -4.79
N ASP A 399 -12.73 5.32 -5.35
CA ASP A 399 -13.99 5.66 -6.01
C ASP A 399 -15.04 6.24 -5.04
N LEU A 400 -14.98 5.90 -3.74
CA LEU A 400 -15.93 6.39 -2.74
C LEU A 400 -15.65 7.85 -2.36
N ASN A 401 -14.42 8.17 -1.96
CA ASN A 401 -14.00 9.53 -1.59
C ASN A 401 -12.48 9.69 -1.55
N HIS A 402 -11.85 9.72 -2.72
CA HIS A 402 -10.39 9.87 -2.86
C HIS A 402 -9.83 11.09 -2.10
N ARG A 403 -10.56 12.21 -1.99
CA ARG A 403 -10.09 13.41 -1.25
C ARG A 403 -9.92 13.14 0.23
N ALA A 404 -10.88 12.46 0.84
CA ALA A 404 -10.83 12.11 2.26
C ALA A 404 -9.72 11.10 2.54
N ALA A 405 -9.54 10.11 1.67
CA ALA A 405 -8.45 9.14 1.75
C ALA A 405 -7.08 9.83 1.71
N ILE A 406 -6.86 10.68 0.70
CA ILE A 406 -5.64 11.47 0.56
C ILE A 406 -5.42 12.35 1.80
N ALA A 407 -6.44 13.04 2.30
CA ALA A 407 -6.30 13.90 3.47
C ALA A 407 -5.92 13.10 4.73
N ALA A 408 -6.50 11.91 4.92
CA ALA A 408 -6.17 11.02 6.03
C ALA A 408 -4.71 10.52 5.95
N ILE A 409 -4.27 10.09 4.76
CA ILE A 409 -2.90 9.57 4.56
C ILE A 409 -1.87 10.70 4.64
N SER A 410 -2.13 11.86 4.02
CA SER A 410 -1.26 13.04 4.17
C SER A 410 -1.10 13.44 5.64
N ARG A 411 -2.15 13.27 6.46
CA ARG A 411 -2.03 13.50 7.89
C ARG A 411 -1.19 12.44 8.61
N GLN A 412 -1.23 11.17 8.19
CA GLN A 412 -0.29 10.17 8.70
C GLN A 412 1.15 10.58 8.41
N VAL A 413 1.45 10.97 7.17
CA VAL A 413 2.76 11.49 6.76
C VAL A 413 3.20 12.65 7.66
N LYS A 414 2.30 13.60 7.93
CA LYS A 414 2.56 14.72 8.84
C LYS A 414 2.85 14.28 10.27
N LEU A 415 2.04 13.38 10.84
CA LEU A 415 2.24 12.87 12.20
C LEU A 415 3.55 12.09 12.34
N LEU A 416 3.89 11.29 11.33
CA LEU A 416 5.16 10.58 11.27
C LEU A 416 6.35 11.54 11.19
N THR A 417 6.16 12.71 10.56
CA THR A 417 7.15 13.80 10.55
C THR A 417 7.29 14.46 11.92
N ASP A 418 6.19 14.67 12.64
CA ASP A 418 6.17 15.33 13.95
C ASP A 418 6.69 14.41 15.09
N LEU A 419 6.44 13.09 15.00
CA LEU A 419 6.82 12.08 16.00
C LEU A 419 8.29 11.64 15.95
N GLN A 420 9.06 12.17 15.00
CA GLN A 420 10.46 11.84 14.74
C GLN A 420 11.39 11.97 15.98
N CYS A 421 10.94 12.62 17.04
CA CYS A 421 11.74 12.83 18.24
C CYS A 421 11.93 11.60 19.16
N GLN A 422 11.22 10.46 18.95
CA GLN A 422 11.14 9.41 19.99
C GLN A 422 11.18 7.93 19.55
N ALA A 423 11.19 7.60 18.25
CA ALA A 423 10.92 6.22 17.82
C ALA A 423 12.14 5.28 17.93
N HIS A 424 12.11 4.37 18.91
CA HIS A 424 13.00 3.22 19.05
C HIS A 424 12.63 2.04 18.12
N ASP A 425 11.44 2.06 17.50
CA ASP A 425 10.98 1.01 16.59
C ASP A 425 10.97 1.50 15.12
N THR A 426 12.09 1.25 14.44
CA THR A 426 12.35 1.77 13.09
C THR A 426 11.61 1.00 12.00
N GLU A 427 11.19 -0.25 12.23
CA GLU A 427 10.69 -1.10 11.14
C GLU A 427 9.23 -0.84 10.81
N MET A 428 8.35 -0.81 11.83
CA MET A 428 6.92 -0.51 11.65
C MET A 428 6.71 0.91 11.11
N TRP A 429 7.50 1.87 11.58
CA TRP A 429 7.45 3.25 11.08
C TRP A 429 7.83 3.35 9.60
N LEU A 430 8.89 2.63 9.17
CA LEU A 430 9.30 2.62 7.76
C LEU A 430 8.28 1.94 6.87
N MET A 431 7.74 0.81 7.31
CA MET A 431 6.66 0.10 6.62
C MET A 431 5.44 1.03 6.45
N HIS A 432 5.07 1.77 7.49
CA HIS A 432 3.96 2.73 7.43
C HIS A 432 4.23 3.87 6.43
N ILE A 433 5.44 4.45 6.41
CA ILE A 433 5.78 5.49 5.43
C ILE A 433 5.77 4.92 4.01
N SER A 434 6.37 3.75 3.78
CA SER A 434 6.39 3.10 2.47
C SER A 434 4.98 2.82 1.95
N ARG A 435 4.07 2.35 2.81
CA ARG A 435 2.66 2.17 2.43
C ARG A 435 1.98 3.51 2.14
N CYS A 436 2.21 4.54 2.96
CA CYS A 436 1.71 5.90 2.68
C CYS A 436 2.18 6.42 1.32
N THR A 437 3.48 6.31 1.01
CA THR A 437 4.08 6.77 -0.26
C THR A 437 3.49 6.01 -1.43
N HIS A 438 3.42 4.68 -1.34
CA HIS A 438 2.85 3.85 -2.40
C HIS A 438 1.39 4.21 -2.70
N ILE A 439 0.58 4.35 -1.65
CA ILE A 439 -0.83 4.72 -1.78
C ILE A 439 -0.96 6.11 -2.42
N ILE A 440 -0.23 7.09 -1.90
CA ILE A 440 -0.24 8.46 -2.42
C ILE A 440 0.18 8.50 -3.90
N LYS A 441 1.24 7.77 -4.28
CA LYS A 441 1.69 7.65 -5.68
C LYS A 441 0.56 7.14 -6.58
N SER A 442 -0.13 6.09 -6.15
CA SER A 442 -1.28 5.53 -6.89
C SER A 442 -2.42 6.54 -7.02
N PHE A 443 -2.81 7.20 -5.92
CA PHE A 443 -3.85 8.22 -5.92
C PHE A 443 -3.50 9.43 -6.81
N MET A 444 -2.25 9.86 -6.81
CA MET A 444 -1.78 10.97 -7.66
C MET A 444 -1.88 10.64 -9.14
N ASN A 445 -1.60 9.38 -9.50
CA ASN A 445 -1.71 8.90 -10.88
C ASN A 445 -3.18 8.75 -11.31
N ALA A 446 -4.04 8.22 -10.44
CA ALA A 446 -5.47 8.04 -10.73
C ALA A 446 -6.28 9.35 -10.71
N HIS A 447 -5.94 10.26 -9.80
CA HIS A 447 -6.74 11.47 -9.52
C HIS A 447 -5.84 12.72 -9.35
N PRO A 448 -5.22 13.23 -10.43
CA PRO A 448 -4.24 14.30 -10.35
C PRO A 448 -4.77 15.59 -9.67
N GLY A 449 -6.08 15.88 -9.75
CA GLY A 449 -6.66 17.11 -9.21
C GLY A 449 -7.11 17.08 -7.75
N ALA A 450 -6.96 15.96 -7.04
CA ALA A 450 -7.62 15.81 -5.75
C ALA A 450 -6.75 16.03 -4.51
N VAL A 451 -5.43 15.95 -4.67
CA VAL A 451 -4.46 16.08 -3.59
C VAL A 451 -4.14 17.56 -3.37
N ASP A 452 -4.14 18.04 -2.13
CA ASP A 452 -3.41 19.26 -1.79
C ASP A 452 -1.91 18.96 -1.86
N ARG A 453 -1.38 19.02 -3.08
CA ARG A 453 0.00 18.63 -3.40
C ARG A 453 1.02 19.43 -2.60
N MET A 454 0.69 20.67 -2.22
CA MET A 454 1.65 21.55 -1.55
C MET A 454 2.00 21.05 -0.15
N THR A 455 1.00 20.78 0.70
CA THR A 455 1.25 20.32 2.08
C THR A 455 1.97 18.96 2.08
N LEU A 456 1.54 18.07 1.19
CA LEU A 456 2.16 16.77 1.03
C LEU A 456 3.63 16.83 0.61
N VAL A 457 3.98 17.68 -0.37
CA VAL A 457 5.37 17.91 -0.77
C VAL A 457 6.20 18.39 0.41
N GLU A 458 5.66 19.36 1.18
CA GLU A 458 6.41 19.88 2.30
C GLU A 458 6.72 18.79 3.33
N ASP A 459 5.77 17.91 3.61
CA ASP A 459 5.95 16.84 4.61
C ASP A 459 6.88 15.75 4.09
N PHE A 460 6.78 15.36 2.81
CA PHE A 460 7.72 14.43 2.19
C PHE A 460 9.16 14.94 2.14
N VAL A 461 9.36 16.22 1.79
CA VAL A 461 10.70 16.84 1.83
C VAL A 461 11.25 16.79 3.26
N MET A 462 10.41 17.03 4.26
CA MET A 462 10.85 16.94 5.65
C MET A 462 11.24 15.50 6.01
N ILE A 463 10.45 14.50 5.63
CA ILE A 463 10.73 13.06 5.85
C ILE A 463 12.05 12.63 5.19
N LEU A 464 12.38 13.12 3.99
CA LEU A 464 13.67 12.80 3.37
C LEU A 464 14.87 13.18 4.24
N PHE A 465 14.77 14.28 5.00
CA PHE A 465 15.80 14.70 5.95
C PHE A 465 15.64 14.05 7.33
N THR A 466 14.53 13.37 7.60
CA THR A 466 14.34 12.60 8.83
C THR A 466 14.92 11.20 8.75
N LEU A 467 14.91 10.62 7.55
CA LEU A 467 15.42 9.31 7.26
C LEU A 467 16.96 9.29 7.33
N ASP A 468 17.49 8.40 8.16
CA ASP A 468 18.89 8.02 8.27
C ASP A 468 19.39 7.26 7.03
N ASP A 469 20.68 6.92 7.05
CA ASP A 469 21.40 6.29 5.93
C ASP A 469 21.45 4.77 6.09
N SER A 470 20.42 4.17 6.68
CA SER A 470 20.33 2.72 6.85
C SER A 470 19.72 2.05 5.63
N GLU A 471 20.15 0.82 5.34
CA GLU A 471 19.72 0.05 4.17
C GLU A 471 18.19 -0.08 4.04
N LYS A 472 17.49 -0.24 5.18
CA LYS A 472 16.02 -0.33 5.24
C LYS A 472 15.30 0.97 4.86
N GLN A 473 15.96 2.12 4.98
CA GLN A 473 15.36 3.45 4.79
C GLN A 473 15.54 4.00 3.38
N LEU A 474 16.54 3.49 2.64
CA LEU A 474 16.85 3.93 1.29
C LEU A 474 15.72 3.67 0.28
N PRO A 475 15.01 2.53 0.30
CA PRO A 475 13.87 2.32 -0.59
C PRO A 475 12.78 3.38 -0.39
N VAL A 476 12.50 3.73 0.86
CA VAL A 476 11.51 4.77 1.22
C VAL A 476 11.95 6.14 0.70
N LYS A 477 13.24 6.49 0.81
CA LYS A 477 13.77 7.72 0.19
C LYS A 477 13.56 7.74 -1.33
N GLY A 478 13.81 6.61 -1.98
CA GLY A 478 13.58 6.43 -3.42
C GLY A 478 12.12 6.67 -3.81
N GLU A 479 11.19 6.03 -3.11
CA GLU A 479 9.74 6.20 -3.34
C GLU A 479 9.28 7.65 -3.14
N ILE A 480 9.77 8.31 -2.09
CA ILE A 480 9.44 9.72 -1.85
C ILE A 480 9.99 10.59 -2.99
N LEU A 481 11.23 10.38 -3.42
CA LEU A 481 11.83 11.13 -4.52
C LEU A 481 11.07 10.91 -5.83
N ASP A 482 10.64 9.68 -6.12
CA ASP A 482 9.80 9.38 -7.27
C ASP A 482 8.48 10.18 -7.25
N ILE A 483 7.82 10.23 -6.09
CA ILE A 483 6.59 11.00 -5.92
C ILE A 483 6.87 12.48 -6.16
N LEU A 484 7.94 13.03 -5.57
CA LEU A 484 8.32 14.42 -5.74
C LEU A 484 8.68 14.75 -7.21
N CYS A 485 9.33 13.84 -7.92
CA CYS A 485 9.65 13.97 -9.35
C CYS A 485 8.41 13.93 -10.24
N SER A 486 7.36 13.20 -9.85
CA SER A 486 6.08 13.15 -10.57
C SER A 486 5.23 14.43 -10.43
N MET A 487 5.58 15.30 -9.48
CA MET A 487 4.81 16.51 -9.19
C MET A 487 5.08 17.62 -10.20
N ASN A 488 4.10 18.53 -10.35
CA ASN A 488 4.29 19.74 -11.16
C ASN A 488 5.39 20.61 -10.53
N LYS A 489 6.36 21.04 -11.35
CA LYS A 489 7.47 21.91 -10.94
C LYS A 489 7.02 23.18 -10.21
N GLN A 490 5.88 23.75 -10.58
CA GLN A 490 5.31 24.93 -9.94
C GLN A 490 4.80 24.62 -8.52
N ASP A 491 4.08 23.52 -8.34
CA ASP A 491 3.58 23.08 -7.02
C ASP A 491 4.74 22.80 -6.08
N LEU A 492 5.76 22.10 -6.58
CA LEU A 492 6.98 21.80 -5.86
C LEU A 492 7.77 23.05 -5.49
N GLY A 493 7.93 24.00 -6.44
CA GLY A 493 8.59 25.28 -6.18
C GLY A 493 7.87 26.10 -5.10
N ASN A 494 6.54 26.14 -5.14
CA ASN A 494 5.71 26.81 -4.13
C ASN A 494 5.86 26.17 -2.74
N ALA A 495 5.83 24.83 -2.67
CA ALA A 495 6.00 24.09 -1.42
C ALA A 495 7.41 24.27 -0.83
N LEU A 496 8.46 24.24 -1.66
CA LEU A 496 9.83 24.52 -1.23
C LEU A 496 9.98 25.95 -0.69
N ALA A 497 9.32 26.94 -1.32
CA ALA A 497 9.28 28.31 -0.82
C ALA A 497 8.59 28.41 0.54
N ARG A 498 7.50 27.64 0.77
CA ARG A 498 6.84 27.56 2.09
C ARG A 498 7.73 26.90 3.14
N CYS A 499 8.37 25.77 2.83
CA CYS A 499 9.35 25.13 3.70
C CYS A 499 10.49 26.07 4.10
N ARG A 500 10.96 26.90 3.16
CA ARG A 500 11.98 27.93 3.40
C ARG A 500 11.46 29.02 4.33
N SER A 501 10.25 29.52 4.09
CA SER A 501 9.64 30.58 4.90
C SER A 501 9.28 30.13 6.33
N ASN A 502 9.11 28.83 6.55
CA ASN A 502 8.71 28.28 7.83
C ASN A 502 9.92 28.06 8.76
N PRO A 503 10.08 28.84 9.84
CA PRO A 503 11.23 28.76 10.74
C PRO A 503 11.31 27.46 11.55
N LYS A 504 10.22 26.66 11.59
CA LYS A 504 10.21 25.34 12.22
C LYS A 504 10.84 24.27 11.31
N LYS A 505 10.66 24.38 9.99
CA LYS A 505 11.14 23.39 9.03
C LYS A 505 12.64 23.53 8.75
N ARG A 506 13.18 24.76 8.76
CA ARG A 506 14.63 25.04 8.67
C ARG A 506 15.31 24.33 7.47
N LEU A 507 14.64 24.32 6.32
CA LEU A 507 15.04 23.54 5.15
C LEU A 507 16.49 23.81 4.71
N GLU A 508 16.89 25.08 4.64
CA GLU A 508 18.26 25.48 4.27
C GLU A 508 19.31 24.86 5.21
N MET A 509 19.09 24.90 6.53
CA MET A 509 20.02 24.31 7.50
C MET A 509 20.07 22.78 7.41
N LYS A 510 18.94 22.12 7.09
CA LYS A 510 18.91 20.66 6.90
C LYS A 510 19.69 20.23 5.65
N ILE A 511 19.53 20.98 4.53
CA ILE A 511 20.32 20.77 3.31
C ILE A 511 21.81 20.96 3.61
N GLU A 512 22.19 22.09 4.24
CA GLU A 512 23.58 22.38 4.59
C GLU A 512 24.20 21.31 5.51
N ALA A 513 23.45 20.85 6.51
CA ALA A 513 23.91 19.80 7.41
C ALA A 513 24.18 18.49 6.67
N LYS A 514 23.26 18.08 5.79
CA LYS A 514 23.37 16.83 5.02
C LYS A 514 24.47 16.90 3.95
N VAL A 515 24.60 18.03 3.28
CA VAL A 515 25.70 18.34 2.35
C VAL A 515 27.04 18.31 3.09
N GLY A 516 27.13 18.95 4.25
CA GLY A 516 28.34 18.97 5.07
C GLY A 516 28.72 17.60 5.64
N LEU A 517 27.75 16.72 5.91
CA LEU A 517 27.99 15.32 6.28
C LEU A 517 28.53 14.52 5.08
N SER A 518 27.88 14.63 3.92
CA SER A 518 28.29 13.95 2.69
C SER A 518 29.69 14.38 2.24
N LEU A 519 29.99 15.67 2.32
CA LEU A 519 31.31 16.23 2.01
C LEU A 519 32.39 15.67 2.95
N ARG A 520 32.10 15.60 4.26
CA ARG A 520 33.02 15.01 5.24
C ARG A 520 33.29 13.53 4.96
N ASN A 521 32.27 12.77 4.59
CA ASN A 521 32.41 11.35 4.24
C ASN A 521 33.27 11.16 2.97
N LEU A 522 33.09 12.01 1.95
CA LEU A 522 33.92 11.99 0.74
C LEU A 522 35.37 12.42 1.01
N GLN A 523 35.57 13.45 1.83
CA GLN A 523 36.91 14.00 2.12
C GLN A 523 37.72 13.18 3.13
N ALA A 524 37.07 12.46 4.06
CA ALA A 524 37.76 11.60 5.03
C ALA A 524 38.69 10.59 4.34
N ARG A 525 38.30 10.15 3.14
CA ARG A 525 39.08 9.26 2.29
C ARG A 525 40.39 9.86 1.76
N ASN A 526 40.39 11.16 1.47
CA ASN A 526 41.56 11.82 0.85
C ASN A 526 42.67 12.15 1.86
N ARG A 527 42.54 11.75 3.13
CA ARG A 527 43.57 11.96 4.14
C ARG A 527 44.63 10.85 4.07
N PRO A 528 45.86 11.14 3.61
CA PRO A 528 46.93 10.15 3.58
C PRO A 528 47.26 9.69 5.00
N GLY A 529 47.23 8.37 5.24
CA GLY A 529 47.59 7.75 6.52
C GLY A 529 46.45 7.07 7.31
N CYS A 530 45.21 7.10 6.81
CA CYS A 530 44.05 6.45 7.46
C CYS A 530 43.68 5.10 6.80
N GLU A 531 44.66 4.28 6.45
CA GLU A 531 44.46 3.01 5.73
C GLU A 531 43.89 1.86 6.59
N LYS A 532 43.74 2.05 7.91
CA LYS A 532 43.53 0.93 8.84
C LYS A 532 42.14 0.80 9.47
N GLU A 533 41.21 1.71 9.22
CA GLU A 533 39.85 1.59 9.79
C GLU A 533 38.78 1.82 8.72
N ASN A 534 37.79 0.93 8.68
CA ASN A 534 36.62 0.82 7.78
C ASN A 534 35.71 2.06 7.70
N THR A 535 36.22 3.27 7.93
CA THR A 535 35.51 4.55 7.83
C THR A 535 35.27 5.00 6.38
N GLY A 536 35.39 4.09 5.41
CA GLY A 536 35.22 4.36 3.99
C GLY A 536 33.76 4.62 3.59
N LEU A 537 33.58 5.15 2.37
CA LEU A 537 32.27 5.20 1.72
C LEU A 537 31.63 3.80 1.74
N THR A 538 30.50 3.68 2.41
CA THR A 538 29.67 2.48 2.39
C THR A 538 28.71 2.55 1.21
N PRO A 539 28.19 1.42 0.72
CA PRO A 539 27.11 1.42 -0.26
C PRO A 539 25.92 2.30 0.19
N CYS A 540 25.56 2.25 1.47
CA CYS A 540 24.45 3.04 2.00
C CYS A 540 24.71 4.55 1.93
N SER A 541 25.94 5.00 2.22
CA SER A 541 26.27 6.44 2.11
C SER A 541 26.28 6.95 0.67
N LEU A 542 26.53 6.07 -0.31
CA LEU A 542 26.40 6.40 -1.72
C LEU A 542 24.96 6.52 -2.19
N VAL A 543 24.08 5.62 -1.76
CA VAL A 543 22.66 5.73 -2.10
C VAL A 543 22.05 6.97 -1.44
N ASP A 544 22.48 7.32 -0.22
CA ASP A 544 22.08 8.58 0.41
C ASP A 544 22.63 9.81 -0.36
N LEU A 545 23.88 9.76 -0.82
CA LEU A 545 24.43 10.80 -1.69
C LEU A 545 23.65 10.90 -3.01
N LEU A 546 23.25 9.77 -3.61
CA LEU A 546 22.42 9.72 -4.80
C LEU A 546 21.07 10.40 -4.55
N ALA A 547 20.40 10.07 -3.43
CA ALA A 547 19.14 10.67 -3.02
C ALA A 547 19.29 12.19 -2.80
N LEU A 548 20.38 12.63 -2.17
CA LEU A 548 20.69 14.04 -1.97
C LEU A 548 20.91 14.77 -3.29
N LEU A 549 21.66 14.19 -4.24
CA LEU A 549 21.87 14.78 -5.57
C LEU A 549 20.58 14.86 -6.37
N ASN A 550 19.73 13.84 -6.31
CA ASN A 550 18.41 13.86 -6.93
C ASN A 550 17.51 14.93 -6.32
N LEU A 551 17.54 15.11 -5.00
CA LEU A 551 16.82 16.18 -4.32
C LEU A 551 17.34 17.56 -4.73
N ILE A 552 18.66 17.77 -4.81
CA ILE A 552 19.25 19.05 -5.26
C ILE A 552 18.87 19.32 -6.71
N CYS A 553 18.99 18.32 -7.60
CA CYS A 553 18.57 18.40 -8.99
C CYS A 553 17.11 18.85 -9.09
N LEU A 554 16.24 18.22 -8.30
CA LEU A 554 14.82 18.52 -8.25
C LEU A 554 14.56 19.96 -7.78
N ILE A 555 15.19 20.40 -6.68
CA ILE A 555 15.09 21.78 -6.18
C ILE A 555 15.53 22.78 -7.25
N CYS A 556 16.69 22.57 -7.88
CA CYS A 556 17.19 23.43 -8.94
C CYS A 556 16.24 23.49 -10.14
N SER A 557 15.62 22.36 -10.50
CA SER A 557 14.68 22.27 -11.63
C SER A 557 13.40 23.10 -11.44
N THR A 558 13.05 23.44 -10.19
CA THR A 558 11.92 24.33 -9.87
C THR A 558 12.24 25.82 -10.03
N GLY A 559 13.50 26.19 -10.29
CA GLY A 559 13.94 27.58 -10.28
C GLY A 559 14.30 28.11 -8.88
N SER A 560 14.28 27.26 -7.85
CA SER A 560 14.60 27.65 -6.48
C SER A 560 16.10 27.85 -6.29
N THR A 561 16.49 28.98 -5.71
CA THR A 561 17.89 29.32 -5.40
C THR A 561 18.40 28.78 -4.07
N ILE A 562 17.59 27.98 -3.36
CA ILE A 562 17.92 27.40 -2.04
C ILE A 562 19.24 26.60 -2.08
N CYS A 563 19.52 25.92 -3.20
CA CYS A 563 20.72 25.10 -3.36
C CYS A 563 21.95 25.87 -3.89
N LEU A 564 21.88 27.19 -4.09
CA LEU A 564 23.01 28.00 -4.55
C LEU A 564 23.94 28.39 -3.39
N THR A 565 24.44 27.40 -2.65
CA THR A 565 25.36 27.62 -1.53
C THR A 565 26.76 27.12 -1.85
N ALA A 566 27.77 27.71 -1.20
CA ALA A 566 29.17 27.32 -1.39
C ALA A 566 29.41 25.84 -1.04
N SER A 567 28.71 25.31 -0.04
CA SER A 567 28.80 23.91 0.38
C SER A 567 28.31 22.95 -0.71
N VAL A 568 27.18 23.26 -1.37
CA VAL A 568 26.66 22.43 -2.47
C VAL A 568 27.64 22.43 -3.64
N ILE A 569 28.18 23.59 -4.03
CA ILE A 569 29.16 23.67 -5.12
C ILE A 569 30.44 22.88 -4.77
N SER A 570 30.90 22.97 -3.52
CA SER A 570 32.02 22.18 -3.02
C SER A 570 31.73 20.67 -3.04
N LEU A 571 30.52 20.26 -2.68
CA LEU A 571 30.07 18.87 -2.79
C LEU A 571 30.11 18.40 -4.25
N LEU A 572 29.53 19.16 -5.18
CA LEU A 572 29.52 18.82 -6.61
C LEU A 572 30.95 18.66 -7.15
N SER A 573 31.83 19.63 -6.88
CA SER A 573 33.25 19.55 -7.28
C SER A 573 33.97 18.33 -6.67
N THR A 574 33.70 18.03 -5.40
CA THR A 574 34.29 16.85 -4.72
C THR A 574 33.78 15.55 -5.33
N VAL A 575 32.49 15.43 -5.64
CA VAL A 575 31.90 14.24 -6.27
C VAL A 575 32.49 14.00 -7.66
N ILE A 576 32.67 15.05 -8.47
CA ILE A 576 33.33 14.96 -9.78
C ILE A 576 34.74 14.39 -9.62
N SER A 577 35.55 14.98 -8.73
CA SER A 577 36.92 14.52 -8.48
C SER A 577 37.00 13.06 -8.02
N VAL A 578 36.06 12.62 -7.17
CA VAL A 578 35.97 11.22 -6.71
C VAL A 578 35.58 10.28 -7.86
N LEU A 579 34.68 10.69 -8.74
CA LEU A 579 34.25 9.89 -9.89
C LEU A 579 35.32 9.81 -10.99
N GLU A 580 36.06 10.89 -11.23
CA GLU A 580 37.17 10.95 -12.21
C GLU A 580 38.37 10.13 -11.79
N SER A 581 38.72 10.17 -10.49
CA SER A 581 39.85 9.39 -9.97
C SER A 581 39.60 7.87 -10.03
N GLY A 582 38.39 7.43 -10.37
CA GLY A 582 38.00 6.01 -10.34
C GLY A 582 38.09 5.42 -8.94
N ALA A 583 38.21 6.25 -7.91
CA ALA A 583 38.54 5.86 -6.56
C ALA A 583 37.29 5.41 -5.79
N LEU A 584 36.31 4.74 -6.39
CA LEU A 584 35.20 4.15 -5.61
C LEU A 584 35.60 2.77 -5.09
N PRO A 585 35.18 2.37 -3.87
CA PRO A 585 35.40 0.99 -3.40
C PRO A 585 34.71 -0.01 -4.34
N PHE A 586 35.23 -1.23 -4.45
CA PHE A 586 34.63 -2.24 -5.34
C PHE A 586 33.14 -2.50 -5.03
N ALA A 587 32.76 -2.58 -3.75
CA ALA A 587 31.37 -2.75 -3.32
C ALA A 587 30.42 -1.61 -3.76
N CYS A 588 31.00 -0.47 -4.14
CA CYS A 588 30.28 0.73 -4.56
C CYS A 588 30.20 0.88 -6.09
N CYS A 589 30.94 0.08 -6.85
CA CYS A 589 31.02 0.20 -8.30
C CYS A 589 29.66 0.02 -8.99
N LEU A 590 28.75 -0.76 -8.39
CA LEU A 590 27.38 -0.95 -8.88
C LEU A 590 26.60 0.37 -8.93
N TYR A 591 26.82 1.27 -7.98
CA TYR A 591 26.14 2.57 -7.88
C TYR A 591 26.87 3.68 -8.63
N ALA A 592 28.05 3.42 -9.18
CA ALA A 592 28.87 4.46 -9.80
C ALA A 592 28.22 5.04 -11.06
N VAL A 593 27.46 4.24 -11.81
CA VAL A 593 26.77 4.68 -13.02
C VAL A 593 25.57 5.56 -12.65
N ASP A 594 24.78 5.16 -11.65
CA ASP A 594 23.66 5.96 -11.13
C ASP A 594 24.15 7.27 -10.52
N LEU A 595 25.25 7.23 -9.76
CA LEU A 595 25.85 8.42 -9.19
C LEU A 595 26.29 9.42 -10.27
N ARG A 596 26.89 8.93 -11.36
CA ARG A 596 27.23 9.77 -12.53
C ARG A 596 25.98 10.36 -13.18
N ALA A 597 24.91 9.58 -13.32
CA ALA A 597 23.64 10.06 -13.88
C ALA A 597 23.04 11.17 -13.00
N ALA A 598 22.88 10.93 -11.70
CA ALA A 598 22.36 11.93 -10.76
C ALA A 598 23.24 13.18 -10.71
N MET A 599 24.56 13.02 -10.74
CA MET A 599 25.52 14.11 -10.78
C MET A 599 25.32 14.98 -12.04
N LEU A 600 25.26 14.37 -13.23
CA LEU A 600 25.05 15.10 -14.49
C LEU A 600 23.70 15.80 -14.54
N SER A 601 22.63 15.16 -14.07
CA SER A 601 21.31 15.79 -13.93
C SER A 601 21.34 16.98 -12.99
N CYS A 602 22.05 16.87 -11.87
CA CYS A 602 22.24 17.95 -10.92
C CYS A 602 23.01 19.13 -11.54
N LEU A 603 24.12 18.85 -12.24
CA LEU A 603 24.89 19.87 -12.96
C LEU A 603 24.05 20.59 -14.02
N ALA A 604 23.27 19.83 -14.80
CA ALA A 604 22.40 20.40 -15.84
C ALA A 604 21.35 21.35 -15.26
N SER A 605 20.71 20.93 -14.17
CA SER A 605 19.70 21.73 -13.46
C SER A 605 20.32 22.97 -12.83
N PHE A 606 21.53 22.85 -12.25
CA PHE A 606 22.27 23.97 -11.68
C PHE A 606 22.66 25.02 -12.74
N GLU A 607 23.19 24.58 -13.89
CA GLU A 607 23.54 25.47 -15.00
C GLU A 607 22.31 26.21 -15.55
N THR A 608 21.20 25.50 -15.69
CA THR A 608 19.93 26.09 -16.15
C THR A 608 19.44 27.16 -15.18
N LEU A 609 19.49 26.87 -13.88
CA LEU A 609 19.12 27.83 -12.83
C LEU A 609 20.04 29.06 -12.85
N HIS A 610 21.36 28.85 -12.93
CA HIS A 610 22.35 29.91 -12.94
C HIS A 610 22.11 30.88 -14.10
N ARG A 611 21.85 30.37 -15.32
CA ARG A 611 21.51 31.20 -16.49
C ARG A 611 20.23 32.00 -16.28
N ASN A 612 19.15 31.35 -15.85
CA ASN A 612 17.86 32.02 -15.68
C ASN A 612 17.92 33.10 -14.59
N SER A 613 18.80 32.94 -13.59
CA SER A 613 19.02 33.94 -12.54
C SER A 613 19.82 35.17 -13.00
N GLY A 614 20.68 35.02 -14.02
CA GLY A 614 21.58 36.06 -14.50
C GLY A 614 20.88 37.21 -15.23
N ASP A 615 19.73 36.93 -15.86
CA ASP A 615 18.94 37.89 -16.63
C ASP A 615 18.07 38.79 -15.74
N ALA A 616 17.85 38.44 -14.47
CA ALA A 616 17.01 39.19 -13.52
C ALA A 616 17.69 40.43 -12.88
N GLY A 617 18.73 40.98 -13.51
CA GLY A 617 19.14 42.38 -13.36
C GLY A 617 19.86 42.86 -12.09
N GLN A 618 19.66 42.33 -10.87
CA GLN A 618 20.03 43.15 -9.68
C GLN A 618 20.57 42.49 -8.38
N SER A 619 20.97 41.21 -8.34
CA SER A 619 21.66 40.66 -7.15
C SER A 619 23.17 40.45 -7.39
N SER A 620 24.00 41.38 -6.91
CA SER A 620 25.46 41.35 -7.02
C SER A 620 26.11 40.14 -6.32
N ASN A 621 25.41 39.49 -5.38
CA ASN A 621 25.97 38.40 -4.58
C ASN A 621 25.81 37.03 -5.25
N ALA A 622 24.87 36.85 -6.18
CA ALA A 622 24.71 35.58 -6.89
C ALA A 622 25.76 35.36 -7.99
N ARG A 623 26.30 36.44 -8.56
CA ARG A 623 27.31 36.39 -9.64
C ARG A 623 28.70 35.94 -9.18
N SER A 624 28.96 35.85 -7.87
CA SER A 624 30.29 35.47 -7.36
C SER A 624 30.46 33.97 -7.10
N LEU A 625 29.42 33.15 -7.28
CA LEU A 625 29.57 31.69 -7.18
C LEU A 625 30.20 31.18 -8.47
N HIS A 626 31.53 31.22 -8.51
CA HIS A 626 32.30 30.69 -9.62
C HIS A 626 32.07 29.18 -9.75
N LYS A 627 31.74 28.76 -10.97
CA LYS A 627 31.77 27.35 -11.39
C LYS A 627 33.12 26.74 -11.00
N LEU A 628 33.10 25.72 -10.14
CA LEU A 628 34.29 25.05 -9.61
C LEU A 628 34.68 23.79 -10.38
N TRP A 629 33.95 23.43 -11.42
CA TRP A 629 34.23 22.26 -12.26
C TRP A 629 34.52 22.67 -13.71
N ASP A 630 35.39 21.91 -14.35
CA ASP A 630 35.60 22.00 -15.78
C ASP A 630 34.50 21.24 -16.53
N ASP A 631 34.14 21.74 -17.72
CA ASP A 631 33.19 21.05 -18.60
C ASP A 631 33.76 19.72 -19.08
N SER A 632 35.07 19.68 -19.36
CA SER A 632 35.78 18.46 -19.78
C SER A 632 35.60 17.33 -18.76
N SER A 633 35.72 17.66 -17.48
CA SER A 633 35.48 16.73 -16.36
C SER A 633 34.07 16.18 -16.36
N ALA A 634 33.07 17.04 -16.57
CA ALA A 634 31.68 16.62 -16.63
C ALA A 634 31.41 15.72 -17.86
N PHE A 635 32.02 16.02 -19.02
CA PHE A 635 31.92 15.16 -20.21
C PHE A 635 32.56 13.78 -19.97
N ALA A 636 33.72 13.74 -19.33
CA ALA A 636 34.43 12.51 -18.99
C ALA A 636 33.57 11.57 -18.12
N LEU A 637 32.74 12.10 -17.21
CA LEU A 637 31.84 11.29 -16.39
C LEU A 637 30.92 10.38 -17.21
N ALA A 638 30.41 10.84 -18.34
CA ALA A 638 29.53 10.04 -19.19
C ALA A 638 30.33 9.11 -20.12
N LEU A 639 31.40 9.62 -20.72
CA LEU A 639 32.19 8.92 -21.73
C LEU A 639 33.02 7.77 -21.12
N ASP A 640 33.62 7.97 -19.95
CA ASP A 640 34.48 6.97 -19.28
C ASP A 640 33.69 5.81 -18.68
N ALA A 641 32.38 5.99 -18.45
CA ALA A 641 31.55 4.97 -17.82
C ALA A 641 31.36 3.72 -18.69
N ASN A 642 31.58 3.81 -20.02
CA ASN A 642 31.32 2.75 -21.01
C ASN A 642 29.94 2.08 -20.85
N ALA A 643 28.96 2.82 -20.30
CA ALA A 643 27.64 2.32 -19.94
C ALA A 643 26.58 2.78 -20.96
N TRP A 644 26.78 2.49 -22.25
CA TRP A 644 25.90 2.94 -23.34
C TRP A 644 24.48 2.35 -23.25
N SER A 645 24.32 1.23 -22.55
CA SER A 645 23.01 0.63 -22.25
C SER A 645 22.27 1.32 -21.11
N HIS A 646 22.93 2.22 -20.35
CA HIS A 646 22.33 2.88 -19.20
C HIS A 646 21.58 4.16 -19.61
N VAL A 647 20.31 4.00 -19.99
CA VAL A 647 19.45 5.08 -20.49
C VAL A 647 19.39 6.31 -19.54
N PRO A 648 19.30 6.17 -18.21
CA PRO A 648 19.28 7.32 -17.30
C PRO A 648 20.56 8.17 -17.37
N LEU A 649 21.73 7.53 -17.52
CA LEU A 649 23.00 8.25 -17.64
C LEU A 649 23.05 9.06 -18.94
N SER A 650 22.64 8.45 -20.05
CA SER A 650 22.61 9.12 -21.35
C SER A 650 21.59 10.27 -21.39
N SER A 651 20.45 10.11 -20.74
CA SER A 651 19.45 11.18 -20.58
C SER A 651 19.98 12.35 -19.75
N ALA A 652 20.62 12.05 -18.60
CA ALA A 652 21.27 13.05 -17.76
C ALA A 652 22.36 13.81 -18.54
N PHE A 653 23.15 13.07 -19.32
CA PHE A 653 24.20 13.63 -20.16
C PHE A 653 23.65 14.54 -21.26
N ALA A 654 22.63 14.09 -21.99
CA ALA A 654 21.97 14.90 -23.01
C ALA A 654 21.38 16.18 -22.42
N THR A 655 20.79 16.10 -21.22
CA THR A 655 20.26 17.25 -20.50
C THR A 655 21.38 18.24 -20.13
N TYR A 656 22.52 17.74 -19.64
CA TYR A 656 23.70 18.57 -19.37
C TYR A 656 24.22 19.27 -20.63
N VAL A 657 24.32 18.55 -21.75
CA VAL A 657 24.70 19.12 -23.05
C VAL A 657 23.76 20.26 -23.45
N ILE A 658 22.43 20.09 -23.31
CA ILE A 658 21.45 21.14 -23.61
C ILE A 658 21.64 22.36 -22.68
N SER A 659 21.88 22.09 -21.40
CA SER A 659 22.04 23.08 -20.34
C SER A 659 23.42 23.73 -20.28
N ASN A 660 24.38 23.35 -21.14
CA ASN A 660 25.70 23.99 -21.21
C ASN A 660 25.83 24.91 -22.45
N PRO A 661 26.11 26.22 -22.27
CA PRO A 661 26.16 27.16 -23.38
C PRO A 661 27.57 27.29 -23.92
N SER A 662 28.55 26.80 -23.15
CA SER A 662 29.94 26.72 -23.58
C SER A 662 29.95 25.85 -24.82
N PRO A 663 30.34 26.41 -25.97
CA PRO A 663 30.11 25.72 -27.20
C PRO A 663 31.15 24.59 -27.30
N LEU A 664 30.68 23.35 -27.38
CA LEU A 664 31.47 22.18 -27.83
C LEU A 664 32.29 22.52 -29.10
N VAL A 665 31.88 23.55 -29.86
CA VAL A 665 32.64 24.23 -30.93
C VAL A 665 34.14 24.36 -30.66
N LYS A 666 34.58 24.57 -29.42
CA LYS A 666 36.02 24.70 -29.12
C LYS A 666 36.79 23.39 -29.30
N ASP A 667 36.14 22.23 -29.13
CA ASP A 667 36.71 20.91 -29.31
C ASP A 667 35.81 20.05 -30.22
N ARG A 668 36.18 20.02 -31.50
CA ARG A 668 35.47 19.27 -32.55
C ARG A 668 35.44 17.77 -32.27
N LEU A 669 36.51 17.21 -31.69
CA LEU A 669 36.60 15.78 -31.45
C LEU A 669 35.66 15.39 -30.32
N LEU A 670 35.67 16.17 -29.23
CA LEU A 670 34.72 15.99 -28.14
C LEU A 670 33.27 16.11 -28.64
N CYS A 671 32.97 17.11 -29.48
CA CYS A 671 31.63 17.25 -30.07
C CYS A 671 31.17 15.98 -30.82
N ILE A 672 32.06 15.38 -31.63
CA ILE A 672 31.80 14.15 -32.37
C ILE A 672 31.64 12.95 -31.44
N GLU A 673 32.45 12.87 -30.39
CA GLU A 673 32.40 11.80 -29.40
C GLU A 673 31.09 11.82 -28.60
N VAL A 674 30.69 13.00 -28.12
CA VAL A 674 29.39 13.22 -27.46
C VAL A 674 28.23 12.84 -28.38
N TRP A 675 28.29 13.23 -29.66
CA TRP A 675 27.29 12.84 -30.65
C TRP A 675 27.22 11.32 -30.82
N ASN A 676 28.37 10.65 -30.98
CA ASN A 676 28.43 9.21 -31.17
C ASN A 676 27.84 8.47 -29.96
N TYR A 677 28.21 8.88 -28.75
CA TYR A 677 27.68 8.31 -27.52
C TYR A 677 26.13 8.38 -27.48
N LEU A 678 25.55 9.57 -27.69
CA LEU A 678 24.10 9.74 -27.63
C LEU A 678 23.37 9.03 -28.79
N ARG A 679 23.97 9.01 -30.00
CA ARG A 679 23.43 8.26 -31.15
C ARG A 679 23.40 6.78 -30.84
N ASP A 680 24.49 6.23 -30.33
CA ASP A 680 24.64 4.80 -30.11
C ASP A 680 23.71 4.32 -28.98
N THR A 681 23.55 5.11 -27.90
CA THR A 681 22.51 4.84 -26.90
C THR A 681 21.13 4.77 -27.56
N LEU A 682 20.76 5.78 -28.36
CA LEU A 682 19.44 5.84 -28.99
C LEU A 682 19.19 4.65 -29.93
N LEU A 683 20.19 4.26 -30.73
CA LEU A 683 20.11 3.10 -31.62
C LEU A 683 19.92 1.78 -30.86
N LEU A 684 20.56 1.63 -29.69
CA LEU A 684 20.47 0.41 -28.89
C LEU A 684 19.15 0.29 -28.12
N THR A 685 18.60 1.42 -27.66
CA THR A 685 17.53 1.44 -26.65
C THR A 685 16.16 1.75 -27.24
N LEU A 686 16.06 2.53 -28.32
CA LEU A 686 14.78 2.85 -28.98
C LEU A 686 14.03 1.60 -29.45
N PRO A 687 14.69 0.57 -30.04
CA PRO A 687 14.01 -0.67 -30.42
C PRO A 687 13.45 -1.46 -29.24
N GLN A 688 14.05 -1.33 -28.05
CA GLN A 688 13.61 -2.01 -26.82
C GLN A 688 12.45 -1.25 -26.15
N ALA A 689 12.53 0.09 -26.08
CA ALA A 689 11.47 0.93 -25.53
C ALA A 689 10.13 0.71 -26.25
N ASN A 690 10.17 0.49 -27.56
CA ASN A 690 9.01 0.14 -28.38
C ASN A 690 8.35 -1.20 -27.98
N LYS A 691 9.05 -2.09 -27.27
CA LYS A 691 8.53 -3.39 -26.85
C LYS A 691 8.01 -3.37 -25.41
N THR A 692 8.66 -2.61 -24.53
CA THR A 692 8.38 -2.65 -23.09
C THR A 692 7.30 -1.66 -22.66
N GLY A 693 7.11 -0.56 -23.39
CA GLY A 693 6.15 0.49 -23.02
C GLY A 693 6.51 1.25 -21.73
N ASP A 694 7.74 1.09 -21.22
CA ASP A 694 8.20 1.75 -20.00
C ASP A 694 8.26 3.28 -20.15
N HIS A 695 7.44 3.97 -19.37
CA HIS A 695 7.33 5.42 -19.36
C HIS A 695 8.66 6.12 -19.02
N THR A 696 9.46 5.55 -18.12
CA THR A 696 10.72 6.18 -17.67
C THR A 696 11.78 6.16 -18.77
N SER A 697 11.90 5.03 -19.46
CA SER A 697 12.74 4.89 -20.64
C SER A 697 12.34 5.87 -21.74
N ASN A 698 11.04 6.04 -22.01
CA ASN A 698 10.55 6.96 -23.06
C ASN A 698 10.93 8.43 -22.81
N GLU A 699 10.77 8.93 -21.58
CA GLU A 699 11.16 10.31 -21.23
C GLU A 699 12.69 10.49 -21.30
N CYS A 700 13.45 9.46 -20.94
CA CYS A 700 14.90 9.49 -21.08
C CYS A 700 15.36 9.59 -22.54
N LEU A 701 14.76 8.82 -23.45
CA LEU A 701 15.09 8.85 -24.88
C LEU A 701 14.68 10.16 -25.55
N LYS A 702 13.62 10.79 -25.08
CA LYS A 702 13.21 12.13 -25.51
C LYS A 702 14.30 13.16 -25.20
N ASN A 703 14.94 13.09 -24.02
CA ASN A 703 16.07 13.97 -23.69
C ASN A 703 17.28 13.69 -24.57
N VAL A 704 17.57 12.42 -24.88
CA VAL A 704 18.64 12.04 -25.82
C VAL A 704 18.39 12.65 -27.21
N CYS A 705 17.17 12.54 -27.74
CA CYS A 705 16.81 13.15 -29.03
C CYS A 705 16.99 14.68 -29.03
N LYS A 706 16.54 15.35 -27.95
CA LYS A 706 16.75 16.79 -27.78
C LYS A 706 18.23 17.16 -27.69
N GLY A 707 19.05 16.33 -27.03
CA GLY A 707 20.50 16.51 -26.92
C GLY A 707 21.16 16.47 -28.30
N LEU A 708 20.89 15.42 -29.07
CA LEU A 708 21.37 15.28 -30.45
C LEU A 708 20.97 16.49 -31.31
N LYS A 709 19.70 16.88 -31.28
CA LYS A 709 19.20 18.07 -31.99
C LYS A 709 19.97 19.33 -31.58
N ASN A 710 20.18 19.53 -30.29
CA ASN A 710 20.88 20.70 -29.77
C ASN A 710 22.35 20.74 -30.20
N ILE A 711 23.02 19.59 -30.23
CA ILE A 711 24.40 19.47 -30.73
C ILE A 711 24.45 19.98 -32.18
N LEU A 712 23.63 19.42 -33.07
CA LEU A 712 23.66 19.77 -34.49
C LEU A 712 23.27 21.21 -34.80
N VAL A 713 22.30 21.76 -34.07
CA VAL A 713 21.74 23.10 -34.38
C VAL A 713 22.54 24.21 -33.71
N LYS A 714 23.06 23.98 -32.50
CA LYS A 714 23.62 25.06 -31.67
C LYS A 714 25.08 24.91 -31.28
N GLN A 715 25.63 23.69 -31.24
CA GLN A 715 26.94 23.45 -30.61
C GLN A 715 28.00 22.85 -31.55
N ALA A 716 27.61 22.23 -32.65
CA ALA A 716 28.54 21.76 -33.66
C ALA A 716 28.94 22.91 -34.57
N ASP A 717 30.23 23.04 -34.85
CA ASP A 717 30.68 23.91 -35.94
C ASP A 717 30.39 23.26 -37.30
N ASP A 718 30.50 24.03 -38.39
CA ASP A 718 30.19 23.54 -39.74
C ASP A 718 31.01 22.32 -40.15
N SER A 719 32.20 22.13 -39.57
CA SER A 719 33.07 21.00 -39.88
C SER A 719 32.65 19.73 -39.14
N ALA A 720 32.39 19.82 -37.84
CA ALA A 720 31.88 18.73 -37.03
C ALA A 720 30.47 18.32 -37.49
N ALA A 721 29.60 19.29 -37.81
CA ALA A 721 28.28 19.03 -38.35
C ALA A 721 28.35 18.29 -39.70
N ARG A 722 29.25 18.68 -40.61
CA ARG A 722 29.47 17.96 -41.87
C ARG A 722 29.98 16.54 -41.64
N TYR A 723 30.94 16.36 -40.72
CA TYR A 723 31.45 15.04 -40.38
C TYR A 723 30.35 14.12 -39.82
N ILE A 724 29.57 14.62 -38.86
CA ILE A 724 28.44 13.90 -38.26
C ILE A 724 27.44 13.46 -39.34
N ARG A 725 27.09 14.36 -40.25
CA ARG A 725 26.14 14.08 -41.35
C ARG A 725 26.69 13.06 -42.36
N ALA A 726 27.99 13.08 -42.61
CA ALA A 726 28.64 12.15 -43.53
C ALA A 726 28.84 10.73 -42.92
N SER A 727 28.54 10.55 -41.64
CA SER A 727 28.69 9.25 -40.97
C SER A 727 27.71 8.21 -41.52
N PRO A 728 28.14 6.99 -41.89
CA PRO A 728 27.23 5.91 -42.30
C PRO A 728 26.19 5.55 -41.24
N MET A 729 26.54 5.70 -39.95
CA MET A 729 25.62 5.44 -38.83
C MET A 729 24.44 6.41 -38.78
N MET A 730 24.53 7.53 -39.49
CA MET A 730 23.43 8.46 -39.69
C MET A 730 22.25 7.81 -40.41
N LEU A 731 22.51 6.94 -41.40
CA LEU A 731 21.44 6.24 -42.13
C LEU A 731 20.70 5.27 -41.22
N ASN A 732 21.43 4.51 -40.41
CA ASN A 732 20.84 3.63 -39.40
C ASN A 732 19.97 4.39 -38.40
N LEU A 733 20.42 5.58 -37.97
CA LEU A 733 19.64 6.45 -37.09
C LEU A 733 18.35 6.92 -37.78
N LEU A 734 18.44 7.39 -39.04
CA LEU A 734 17.27 7.82 -39.81
C LEU A 734 16.25 6.69 -39.97
N ASP A 735 16.71 5.49 -40.32
CA ASP A 735 15.82 4.33 -40.49
C ASP A 735 15.17 3.92 -39.17
N THR A 736 15.93 3.94 -38.07
CA THR A 736 15.41 3.62 -36.72
C THR A 736 14.38 4.66 -36.27
N LEU A 737 14.64 5.95 -36.48
CA LEU A 737 13.70 7.03 -36.17
C LEU A 737 12.44 6.96 -37.04
N ARG A 738 12.58 6.75 -38.35
CA ARG A 738 11.43 6.58 -39.27
C ARG A 738 10.59 5.36 -38.90
N SER A 739 11.23 4.26 -38.50
CA SER A 739 10.51 3.08 -38.02
C SER A 739 9.76 3.34 -36.72
N ALA A 740 10.30 4.15 -35.80
CA ALA A 740 9.59 4.52 -34.57
C ALA A 740 8.38 5.41 -34.89
N VAL A 741 8.56 6.45 -35.70
CA VAL A 741 7.49 7.38 -36.10
C VAL A 741 6.38 6.67 -36.91
N GLY A 742 6.75 5.72 -37.77
CA GLY A 742 5.79 4.97 -38.60
C GLY A 742 4.81 4.09 -37.83
N ARG A 743 5.13 3.70 -36.59
CA ARG A 743 4.29 2.82 -35.75
C ARG A 743 3.15 3.53 -35.01
N ARG A 744 3.12 4.87 -35.05
CA ARG A 744 2.09 5.72 -34.42
C ARG A 744 0.63 5.33 -34.74
N GLY A 745 0.39 4.55 -35.80
CA GLY A 745 -0.94 4.11 -36.23
C GLY A 745 -1.41 2.74 -35.71
N GLU A 746 -0.57 1.95 -35.04
CA GLU A 746 -0.87 0.53 -34.78
C GLU A 746 -1.45 0.22 -33.38
N GLY A 747 -1.54 1.18 -32.45
CA GLY A 747 -2.04 0.91 -31.11
C GLY A 747 -2.43 2.11 -30.26
N ASN A 748 -3.18 1.84 -29.18
CA ASN A 748 -3.63 2.79 -28.17
C ASN A 748 -2.45 3.15 -27.23
N GLU A 749 -1.43 3.81 -27.76
CA GLU A 749 -0.17 4.07 -27.06
C GLU A 749 -0.31 5.22 -26.03
N GLY A 750 0.28 5.04 -24.84
CA GLY A 750 0.20 6.01 -23.74
C GLY A 750 0.90 7.35 -24.04
N HIS A 751 0.48 8.42 -23.34
CA HIS A 751 0.95 9.80 -23.56
C HIS A 751 2.48 9.98 -23.63
N ALA A 752 3.26 9.26 -22.80
CA ALA A 752 4.72 9.39 -22.79
C ALA A 752 5.38 8.93 -24.10
N TYR A 753 4.77 7.95 -24.79
CA TYR A 753 5.29 7.48 -26.07
C TYR A 753 5.04 8.52 -27.17
N ALA A 754 3.88 9.17 -27.16
CA ALA A 754 3.57 10.26 -28.10
C ALA A 754 4.59 11.40 -28.01
N ASP A 755 5.02 11.78 -26.81
CA ASP A 755 6.05 12.79 -26.57
C ASP A 755 7.42 12.39 -27.14
N LEU A 756 7.79 11.11 -27.01
CA LEU A 756 9.01 10.57 -27.62
C LEU A 756 8.93 10.64 -29.14
N ILE A 757 7.80 10.24 -29.73
CA ILE A 757 7.59 10.31 -31.19
C ILE A 757 7.73 11.73 -31.70
N VAL A 758 7.17 12.73 -31.01
CA VAL A 758 7.34 14.15 -31.37
C VAL A 758 8.82 14.55 -31.33
N ALA A 759 9.58 14.13 -30.31
CA ALA A 759 11.01 14.42 -30.26
C ALA A 759 11.80 13.73 -31.38
N CYS A 760 11.41 12.51 -31.78
CA CYS A 760 11.96 11.82 -32.93
C CYS A 760 11.64 12.54 -34.26
N GLU A 761 10.40 13.00 -34.45
CA GLU A 761 9.98 13.78 -35.62
C GLU A 761 10.76 15.10 -35.72
N GLU A 762 10.96 15.80 -34.59
CA GLU A 762 11.76 17.03 -34.56
C GLU A 762 13.22 16.78 -34.92
N LEU A 763 13.81 15.69 -34.40
CA LEU A 763 15.18 15.30 -34.74
C LEU A 763 15.27 14.97 -36.22
N LEU A 764 14.37 14.10 -36.74
CA LEU A 764 14.28 13.76 -38.16
C LEU A 764 14.18 15.00 -39.05
N GLY A 765 13.34 15.97 -38.69
CA GLY A 765 13.18 17.20 -39.47
C GLY A 765 14.47 18.02 -39.56
N VAL A 766 15.31 18.01 -38.52
CA VAL A 766 16.65 18.64 -38.55
C VAL A 766 17.63 17.84 -39.39
N LEU A 767 17.55 16.51 -39.36
CA LEU A 767 18.44 15.64 -40.13
C LEU A 767 18.11 15.69 -41.63
N ASP A 768 16.82 15.62 -42.01
CA ASP A 768 16.36 15.58 -43.40
C ASP A 768 16.58 16.91 -44.13
N LYS A 769 16.26 18.06 -43.51
CA LYS A 769 16.50 19.38 -44.14
C LYS A 769 17.95 19.59 -44.55
N ASN A 770 18.87 19.03 -43.77
CA ASN A 770 20.30 19.20 -44.00
C ASN A 770 20.90 18.19 -45.00
N THR A 771 20.22 17.06 -45.26
CA THR A 771 20.67 16.09 -46.30
C THR A 771 20.33 16.59 -47.70
N GLN A 772 19.24 17.34 -47.87
CA GLN A 772 18.87 17.95 -49.15
C GLN A 772 19.87 19.02 -49.62
N ASP A 773 20.53 19.72 -48.69
CA ASP A 773 21.50 20.78 -49.02
C ASP A 773 22.94 20.27 -49.25
N THR A 774 23.23 18.99 -49.01
CA THR A 774 24.61 18.45 -49.04
C THR A 774 24.88 17.39 -50.10
N ILE A 775 23.87 16.99 -50.87
CA ILE A 775 24.03 16.15 -52.06
C ILE A 775 24.11 17.08 -53.28
N PRO A 776 25.30 17.27 -53.90
CA PRO A 776 25.43 18.07 -55.12
C PRO A 776 24.70 17.45 -56.32
#